data_AF-A0A0X8X7A5-F1
#
_entry.id   AF-A0A0X8X7A5-F1
#
_cell.length_a   1.000
_cell.length_b   1.000
_cell.length_c   1.000
_cell.angle_alpha   90.00
_cell.angle_beta   90.00
_cell.angle_gamma   90.00
#
_symmetry.space_group_name_H-M   'P 1'
#
loop_
_entity.id
_entity.type
_entity.pdbx_description
1 polymer ?
#
loop_
_entity_poly.entity_id
_entity_poly.type
_entity_poly.pdbx_seq_one_letter_code
_entity_poly.pdbx_strand_id
1 'polypeptide(L)'
;MKDHEYPPYEESISFHSQIRRLVEDDDLQDEEVLDGLLSIVTSDLPAELEIQIDSPRPESVAELYEAIEDHGPEIPKNLFIDMAWRLASRQEDIWQRLALYWALDTLWELRHIVLLCFLSHAQDQTLSPYVRARLPIIAHWLPDEECAELVADIIDDAPTDGSSAKPVFEQQASVDGIYLSIPEGGALQHLAITGHNEGEHFLGLVELEVDSGFYSVETLCGLDQRQLSEELELLQIDSPLGEATPDIAIALLNNALASQLESEEPPPASLIDLVTIFALQGQIAPEPISTRQWLDILDPDNKLESLTPQKRGRLINQSAKWAEQFPIVDTWFDDNPESASIIDAYSSPNKRELELRRHLDVDRRPWWAEHCFRSALALQQGWNQDTWMSFAAVGKALLDGRELRKIPIFDSILSATLEAHERGCRCSGSSKLDEDLDGDPFSDPSLRPESLHIPDKLRQSLEGFYNREHAKAVWDSGFMGLHGYLFAIATHPEPISPSEWLGPLLNPDDQSQAGVAANKAEFSEIIGNLLQLYNVINSQVFEGVAELPEGCTLKSEPMDNFHPDAPVSQWARGFRTARRCFGHLLDWLDEAREDMPQNSQERENWEMEVAEVCGFSTMALEIFADRQKAERVCRGAQEDNEKTTIENMAKFAHTTFYESFSDIAIFAGTLRRDIDSDDDEQGSMGMPAGTAANASEKGEPRLDQIPFSTPSTQPPQQPGPQQPARSNKVGRNEPCPCGSGKKYKRCCGDPRNSH
;
A
#
# COMPACT_ATOMS: atom_id res chain seq x y z
N MET A 1 -18.63 -27.59 31.13
CA MET A 1 -17.90 -27.19 32.36
C MET A 1 -17.35 -28.38 33.14
N LYS A 2 -16.08 -28.74 32.92
CA LYS A 2 -15.19 -29.37 33.92
C LYS A 2 -13.73 -29.05 33.55
N ASP A 3 -13.07 -28.38 34.50
CA ASP A 3 -11.64 -28.37 34.78
C ASP A 3 -10.67 -27.90 33.68
N HIS A 4 -10.66 -26.59 33.43
CA HIS A 4 -9.42 -25.84 33.18
C HIS A 4 -9.22 -24.86 34.33
N GLU A 5 -8.25 -25.15 35.21
CA GLU A 5 -7.82 -24.25 36.28
C GLU A 5 -7.04 -23.08 35.68
N TYR A 6 -7.67 -21.90 35.64
CA TYR A 6 -6.98 -20.62 35.44
C TYR A 6 -6.06 -20.32 36.64
N PRO A 7 -4.91 -19.65 36.43
CA PRO A 7 -4.01 -19.27 37.51
C PRO A 7 -4.68 -18.29 38.50
N PRO A 8 -4.20 -18.22 39.76
CA PRO A 8 -4.91 -17.56 40.84
C PRO A 8 -4.98 -16.03 40.70
N TYR A 9 -6.17 -15.54 40.98
CA TYR A 9 -6.69 -14.18 40.93
C TYR A 9 -6.10 -13.29 42.04
N GLU A 10 -4.85 -12.82 41.94
CA GLU A 10 -4.30 -11.82 42.90
C GLU A 10 -3.61 -10.60 42.27
N GLU A 11 -3.42 -10.53 40.94
CA GLU A 11 -2.94 -9.30 40.25
C GLU A 11 -4.06 -8.52 39.54
N SER A 12 -5.28 -9.06 39.46
CA SER A 12 -6.45 -8.45 38.77
C SER A 12 -7.22 -7.38 39.57
N ILE A 13 -6.73 -7.03 40.75
CA ILE A 13 -7.42 -6.10 41.67
C ILE A 13 -7.19 -4.63 41.27
N SER A 14 -6.14 -4.32 40.51
CA SER A 14 -5.86 -2.98 39.99
C SER A 14 -6.89 -2.56 38.93
N PHE A 15 -7.05 -3.37 37.89
CA PHE A 15 -7.93 -3.15 36.74
C PHE A 15 -9.42 -3.04 37.10
N HIS A 16 -9.91 -3.90 37.99
CA HIS A 16 -11.32 -3.93 38.41
C HIS A 16 -11.77 -2.65 39.15
N SER A 17 -10.84 -1.90 39.74
CA SER A 17 -11.14 -0.69 40.50
C SER A 17 -11.23 0.57 39.63
N GLN A 18 -10.57 0.57 38.47
CA GLN A 18 -10.54 1.68 37.52
C GLN A 18 -11.74 1.66 36.56
N ILE A 19 -12.10 0.47 36.06
CA ILE A 19 -13.29 0.31 35.18
C ILE A 19 -14.60 0.71 35.89
N ARG A 20 -14.73 0.43 37.20
CA ARG A 20 -15.96 0.78 37.95
C ARG A 20 -16.23 2.29 38.06
N ARG A 21 -15.24 3.14 37.75
CA ARG A 21 -15.39 4.60 37.75
C ARG A 21 -15.86 5.18 36.41
N LEU A 22 -15.77 4.42 35.32
CA LEU A 22 -16.04 4.89 33.94
C LEU A 22 -17.43 4.47 33.42
N VAL A 23 -18.27 3.89 34.27
CA VAL A 23 -19.49 3.13 33.88
C VAL A 23 -20.80 3.88 34.19
N GLU A 24 -20.80 5.20 34.42
CA GLU A 24 -22.01 5.90 34.92
C GLU A 24 -22.73 6.89 33.99
N ASP A 25 -22.31 7.16 32.74
CA ASP A 25 -23.14 8.01 31.85
C ASP A 25 -23.13 7.56 30.37
N ASP A 26 -24.30 7.75 29.75
CA ASP A 26 -24.90 6.93 28.69
C ASP A 26 -24.96 7.67 27.34
N ASP A 27 -23.83 8.24 26.88
CA ASP A 27 -23.81 8.96 25.59
C ASP A 27 -22.44 8.92 24.88
N LEU A 28 -22.44 8.51 23.60
CA LEU A 28 -21.27 8.46 22.72
C LEU A 28 -20.62 9.83 22.43
N GLN A 29 -21.27 10.90 22.87
CA GLN A 29 -20.78 12.27 22.75
C GLN A 29 -19.91 12.71 23.94
N ASP A 30 -19.78 11.87 24.98
CA ASP A 30 -18.98 12.18 26.16
C ASP A 30 -17.48 11.89 25.94
N GLU A 31 -16.64 12.92 26.08
CA GLU A 31 -15.16 12.82 25.95
C GLU A 31 -14.57 11.90 27.02
N GLU A 32 -15.15 11.81 28.22
CA GLU A 32 -14.58 11.02 29.33
C GLU A 32 -14.73 9.49 29.12
N VAL A 33 -15.72 9.05 28.34
CA VAL A 33 -15.96 7.62 28.07
C VAL A 33 -15.01 7.07 27.02
N LEU A 34 -14.79 7.83 25.93
CA LEU A 34 -13.80 7.50 24.89
C LEU A 34 -12.38 7.59 25.44
N ASP A 35 -12.02 8.67 26.13
CA ASP A 35 -10.71 8.77 26.81
C ASP A 35 -10.55 7.66 27.85
N GLY A 36 -11.63 7.24 28.51
CA GLY A 36 -11.65 6.12 29.45
C GLY A 36 -11.38 4.77 28.80
N LEU A 37 -11.96 4.48 27.63
CA LEU A 37 -11.73 3.23 26.90
C LEU A 37 -10.33 3.16 26.32
N LEU A 38 -9.88 4.26 25.70
CA LEU A 38 -8.52 4.40 25.16
C LEU A 38 -7.50 4.34 26.31
N SER A 39 -7.82 4.92 27.48
CA SER A 39 -7.06 4.79 28.73
C SER A 39 -7.05 3.36 29.30
N ILE A 40 -8.14 2.60 29.19
CA ILE A 40 -8.23 1.23 29.72
C ILE A 40 -7.42 0.26 28.86
N VAL A 41 -7.46 0.42 27.52
CA VAL A 41 -6.61 -0.35 26.59
C VAL A 41 -5.13 -0.05 26.83
N THR A 42 -4.79 1.18 27.23
CA THR A 42 -3.40 1.62 27.42
C THR A 42 -2.85 1.47 28.84
N SER A 43 -3.68 1.44 29.88
CA SER A 43 -3.21 1.53 31.28
C SER A 43 -2.79 0.20 31.92
N ASP A 44 -3.17 -0.93 31.32
CA ASP A 44 -2.71 -2.27 31.73
C ASP A 44 -1.58 -2.80 30.81
N LEU A 45 -1.16 -2.02 29.81
CA LEU A 45 0.07 -2.29 29.08
C LEU A 45 1.28 -1.94 29.99
N PRO A 46 2.38 -2.72 29.96
CA PRO A 46 3.62 -2.34 30.63
C PRO A 46 3.99 -0.90 30.27
N ALA A 47 4.59 -0.13 31.17
CA ALA A 47 4.94 1.30 30.99
C ALA A 47 5.86 1.62 29.79
N GLU A 48 6.16 0.62 28.97
CA GLU A 48 6.94 0.64 27.74
C GLU A 48 6.04 0.66 26.47
N LEU A 49 4.71 0.52 26.60
CA LEU A 49 3.70 0.55 25.52
C LEU A 49 2.57 1.56 25.86
N GLU A 50 2.86 2.86 25.77
CA GLU A 50 1.81 3.90 25.72
C GLU A 50 1.33 4.02 24.27
N ILE A 51 0.19 3.39 23.92
CA ILE A 51 -0.44 3.57 22.60
C ILE A 51 -1.02 4.99 22.55
N GLN A 52 -0.37 5.90 21.81
CA GLN A 52 -0.91 7.22 21.51
C GLN A 52 -1.85 7.12 20.31
N ILE A 53 -3.16 7.18 20.58
CA ILE A 53 -4.18 7.17 19.54
C ILE A 53 -4.33 8.62 19.05
N ASP A 54 -3.58 8.97 18.01
CA ASP A 54 -3.51 10.31 17.40
C ASP A 54 -4.62 10.52 16.32
N SER A 55 -5.59 9.60 16.25
CA SER A 55 -6.69 9.56 15.27
C SER A 55 -7.89 10.45 15.68
N PRO A 56 -8.66 11.00 14.72
CA PRO A 56 -9.90 11.70 15.05
C PRO A 56 -10.88 10.75 15.76
N ARG A 57 -11.75 11.32 16.58
CA ARG A 57 -12.79 10.60 17.32
C ARG A 57 -13.65 9.79 16.33
N PRO A 58 -13.85 8.47 16.55
CA PRO A 58 -14.66 7.66 15.65
C PRO A 58 -16.09 8.20 15.62
N GLU A 59 -16.59 8.47 14.42
CA GLU A 59 -17.94 8.99 14.16
C GLU A 59 -18.97 7.87 14.00
N SER A 60 -18.51 6.63 13.82
CA SER A 60 -19.34 5.43 13.68
C SER A 60 -18.81 4.22 14.49
N VAL A 61 -19.65 3.18 14.63
CA VAL A 61 -19.25 1.92 15.30
C VAL A 61 -18.26 1.12 14.46
N ALA A 62 -18.33 1.23 13.12
CA ALA A 62 -17.38 0.61 12.20
C ALA A 62 -15.98 1.22 12.38
N GLU A 63 -15.86 2.56 12.40
CA GLU A 63 -14.59 3.25 12.69
C GLU A 63 -14.04 2.92 14.07
N LEU A 64 -14.92 2.73 15.07
CA LEU A 64 -14.49 2.29 16.40
C LEU A 64 -13.96 0.85 16.38
N TYR A 65 -14.58 -0.04 15.60
CA TYR A 65 -14.10 -1.41 15.42
C TYR A 65 -12.73 -1.42 14.72
N GLU A 66 -12.59 -0.71 13.60
CA GLU A 66 -11.32 -0.57 12.86
C GLU A 66 -10.21 0.01 13.74
N ALA A 67 -10.49 1.08 14.48
CA ALA A 67 -9.52 1.64 15.41
C ALA A 67 -9.08 0.66 16.52
N ILE A 68 -9.95 -0.27 16.94
CA ILE A 68 -9.59 -1.31 17.92
C ILE A 68 -8.79 -2.44 17.24
N GLU A 69 -9.16 -2.83 16.02
CA GLU A 69 -8.45 -3.85 15.24
C GLU A 69 -7.03 -3.40 14.84
N ASP A 70 -6.84 -2.14 14.46
CA ASP A 70 -5.52 -1.57 14.12
C ASP A 70 -4.52 -1.70 15.28
N HIS A 71 -5.01 -1.59 16.52
CA HIS A 71 -4.20 -1.75 17.74
C HIS A 71 -4.27 -3.18 18.31
N GLY A 72 -5.10 -4.05 17.74
CA GLY A 72 -5.32 -5.43 18.17
C GLY A 72 -4.05 -6.28 18.22
N PRO A 73 -3.13 -6.22 17.23
CA PRO A 73 -1.88 -7.00 17.23
C PRO A 73 -0.96 -6.71 18.41
N GLU A 74 -1.02 -5.52 19.00
CA GLU A 74 -0.23 -5.11 20.17
C GLU A 74 -0.82 -5.65 21.49
N ILE A 75 -2.10 -6.03 21.49
CA ILE A 75 -2.83 -6.52 22.66
C ILE A 75 -2.68 -8.05 22.74
N PRO A 76 -2.18 -8.62 23.85
CA PRO A 76 -2.17 -10.06 24.06
C PRO A 76 -3.56 -10.67 23.85
N LYS A 77 -3.67 -11.71 23.02
CA LYS A 77 -4.94 -12.34 22.62
C LYS A 77 -5.91 -12.63 23.78
N ASN A 78 -5.38 -13.09 24.91
CA ASN A 78 -6.19 -13.38 26.11
C ASN A 78 -6.78 -12.11 26.75
N LEU A 79 -6.09 -10.98 26.68
CA LEU A 79 -6.60 -9.68 27.15
C LEU A 79 -7.64 -9.13 26.17
N PHE A 80 -7.41 -9.29 24.86
CA PHE A 80 -8.38 -8.90 23.85
C PHE A 80 -9.72 -9.65 24.00
N ILE A 81 -9.67 -10.97 24.22
CA ILE A 81 -10.85 -11.80 24.49
C ILE A 81 -11.57 -11.35 25.78
N ASP A 82 -10.84 -11.04 26.87
CA ASP A 82 -11.46 -10.56 28.13
C ASP A 82 -12.11 -9.17 27.94
N MET A 83 -11.45 -8.28 27.19
CA MET A 83 -12.00 -6.97 26.82
C MET A 83 -13.29 -7.13 26.02
N ALA A 84 -13.26 -7.91 24.94
CA ALA A 84 -14.42 -8.16 24.10
C ALA A 84 -15.57 -8.79 24.88
N TRP A 85 -15.31 -9.76 25.77
CA TRP A 85 -16.32 -10.32 26.66
C TRP A 85 -16.94 -9.27 27.58
N ARG A 86 -16.14 -8.40 28.20
CA ARG A 86 -16.63 -7.34 29.07
C ARG A 86 -17.50 -6.34 28.32
N LEU A 87 -17.08 -5.93 27.13
CA LEU A 87 -17.83 -5.00 26.28
C LEU A 87 -19.11 -5.65 25.76
N ALA A 88 -19.03 -6.87 25.24
CA ALA A 88 -20.17 -7.62 24.73
C ALA A 88 -21.22 -7.96 25.80
N SER A 89 -20.83 -8.01 27.09
CA SER A 89 -21.74 -8.24 28.22
C SER A 89 -22.54 -6.99 28.65
N ARG A 90 -22.28 -5.83 28.04
CA ARG A 90 -22.93 -4.56 28.36
C ARG A 90 -24.31 -4.46 27.71
N GLN A 91 -25.26 -3.85 28.41
CA GLN A 91 -26.65 -3.75 27.92
C GLN A 91 -26.84 -2.59 26.93
N GLU A 92 -25.91 -1.65 26.91
CA GLU A 92 -25.94 -0.48 26.06
C GLU A 92 -25.75 -0.88 24.59
N ASP A 93 -26.58 -0.27 23.74
CA ASP A 93 -26.74 -0.69 22.34
C ASP A 93 -25.42 -0.66 21.57
N ILE A 94 -24.61 0.40 21.74
CA ILE A 94 -23.32 0.53 21.05
C ILE A 94 -22.38 -0.66 21.31
N TRP A 95 -22.26 -1.14 22.55
CA TRP A 95 -21.30 -2.19 22.86
C TRP A 95 -21.69 -3.52 22.23
N GLN A 96 -22.99 -3.78 22.14
CA GLN A 96 -23.49 -4.93 21.42
C GLN A 96 -23.32 -4.77 19.90
N ARG A 97 -23.44 -3.55 19.35
CA ARG A 97 -23.12 -3.28 17.93
C ARG A 97 -21.66 -3.53 17.62
N LEU A 98 -20.74 -3.02 18.45
CA LEU A 98 -19.30 -3.25 18.30
C LEU A 98 -18.99 -4.74 18.38
N ALA A 99 -19.53 -5.43 19.39
CA ALA A 99 -19.33 -6.86 19.55
C ALA A 99 -19.87 -7.68 18.36
N LEU A 100 -20.86 -7.18 17.61
CA LEU A 100 -21.36 -7.89 16.43
C LEU A 100 -20.27 -8.09 15.36
N TYR A 101 -19.30 -7.17 15.25
CA TYR A 101 -18.18 -7.33 14.31
C TYR A 101 -17.28 -8.50 14.73
N TRP A 102 -16.97 -8.61 16.03
CA TRP A 102 -16.21 -9.74 16.59
C TRP A 102 -16.95 -11.09 16.51
N ALA A 103 -18.25 -11.10 16.25
CA ALA A 103 -18.97 -12.34 15.97
C ALA A 103 -18.53 -12.98 14.63
N LEU A 104 -17.84 -12.24 13.76
CA LEU A 104 -17.24 -12.70 12.51
C LEU A 104 -15.70 -12.63 12.53
N ASP A 105 -15.07 -12.56 13.70
CA ASP A 105 -13.61 -12.56 13.83
C ASP A 105 -13.00 -13.90 13.40
N THR A 106 -11.77 -13.94 12.88
CA THR A 106 -11.10 -15.21 12.50
C THR A 106 -10.81 -16.11 13.72
N LEU A 107 -10.63 -15.54 14.91
CA LEU A 107 -10.41 -16.24 16.17
C LEU A 107 -11.72 -16.82 16.71
N TRP A 108 -11.81 -18.15 16.70
CA TRP A 108 -12.98 -18.88 17.20
C TRP A 108 -13.35 -18.50 18.64
N GLU A 109 -12.38 -18.37 19.55
CA GLU A 109 -12.63 -18.05 20.95
C GLU A 109 -13.35 -16.70 21.10
N LEU A 110 -13.03 -15.73 20.23
CA LEU A 110 -13.62 -14.41 20.25
C LEU A 110 -15.06 -14.43 19.75
N ARG A 111 -15.31 -15.08 18.60
CA ARG A 111 -16.68 -15.29 18.08
C ARG A 111 -17.55 -15.96 19.13
N HIS A 112 -17.05 -17.06 19.68
CA HIS A 112 -17.79 -17.89 20.62
C HIS A 112 -18.14 -17.14 21.91
N ILE A 113 -17.20 -16.39 22.50
CA ILE A 113 -17.47 -15.65 23.75
C ILE A 113 -18.49 -14.52 23.54
N VAL A 114 -18.42 -13.82 22.40
CA VAL A 114 -19.35 -12.76 22.02
C VAL A 114 -20.76 -13.32 21.82
N LEU A 115 -20.88 -14.44 21.11
CA LEU A 115 -22.17 -15.09 20.88
C LEU A 115 -22.80 -15.60 22.19
N LEU A 116 -22.00 -16.09 23.13
CA LEU A 116 -22.50 -16.41 24.48
C LEU A 116 -23.03 -15.18 25.23
N CYS A 117 -22.38 -14.02 25.10
CA CYS A 117 -22.89 -12.76 25.65
C CYS A 117 -24.23 -12.39 25.02
N PHE A 118 -24.35 -12.49 23.69
CA PHE A 118 -25.63 -12.24 23.00
C PHE A 118 -26.74 -13.21 23.40
N LEU A 119 -26.41 -14.48 23.68
CA LEU A 119 -27.38 -15.44 24.21
C LEU A 119 -27.88 -15.03 25.59
N SER A 120 -26.98 -14.61 26.48
CA SER A 120 -27.36 -14.06 27.79
C SER A 120 -28.26 -12.83 27.63
N HIS A 121 -27.92 -11.91 26.71
CA HIS A 121 -28.73 -10.73 26.43
C HIS A 121 -30.12 -11.08 25.87
N ALA A 122 -30.23 -12.11 25.02
CA ALA A 122 -31.51 -12.57 24.51
C ALA A 122 -32.40 -13.12 25.63
N GLN A 123 -31.83 -13.99 26.49
CA GLN A 123 -32.51 -14.59 27.64
C GLN A 123 -32.98 -13.54 28.66
N ASP A 124 -32.15 -12.53 28.90
CA ASP A 124 -32.46 -11.41 29.79
C ASP A 124 -33.33 -10.33 29.13
N GLN A 125 -33.68 -10.48 27.84
CA GLN A 125 -34.47 -9.53 27.04
C GLN A 125 -33.81 -8.15 26.90
N THR A 126 -32.48 -8.10 26.92
CA THR A 126 -31.65 -6.89 26.77
C THR A 126 -30.88 -6.86 25.45
N LEU A 127 -31.09 -7.84 24.56
CA LEU A 127 -30.46 -7.87 23.24
C LEU A 127 -30.93 -6.70 22.38
N SER A 128 -29.94 -5.92 21.93
CA SER A 128 -30.06 -4.81 21.00
C SER A 128 -30.97 -5.15 19.81
N PRO A 129 -31.94 -4.28 19.46
CA PRO A 129 -32.72 -4.42 18.22
C PRO A 129 -31.83 -4.41 16.97
N TYR A 130 -30.72 -3.67 16.99
CA TYR A 130 -29.75 -3.60 15.89
C TYR A 130 -29.10 -4.97 15.66
N VAL A 131 -28.56 -5.56 16.73
CA VAL A 131 -27.93 -6.90 16.68
C VAL A 131 -28.94 -7.95 16.28
N ARG A 132 -30.12 -7.95 16.91
CA ARG A 132 -31.21 -8.89 16.61
C ARG A 132 -31.61 -8.89 15.14
N ALA A 133 -31.62 -7.72 14.49
CA ALA A 133 -31.94 -7.60 13.07
C ALA A 133 -30.88 -8.20 12.13
N ARG A 134 -29.64 -8.37 12.61
CA ARG A 134 -28.47 -8.81 11.82
C ARG A 134 -28.04 -10.24 12.11
N LEU A 135 -28.46 -10.83 13.23
CA LEU A 135 -28.24 -12.26 13.51
C LEU A 135 -28.70 -13.18 12.37
N PRO A 136 -29.87 -12.99 11.72
CA PRO A 136 -30.26 -13.84 10.58
C PRO A 136 -29.35 -13.69 9.36
N ILE A 137 -28.66 -12.56 9.22
CA ILE A 137 -27.71 -12.29 8.13
C ILE A 137 -26.46 -13.14 8.37
N ILE A 138 -25.84 -13.00 9.55
CA ILE A 138 -24.58 -13.67 9.87
C ILE A 138 -24.72 -15.17 10.16
N ALA A 139 -25.94 -15.67 10.39
CA ALA A 139 -26.19 -17.08 10.70
C ALA A 139 -25.65 -18.06 9.66
N HIS A 140 -25.53 -17.63 8.39
CA HIS A 140 -25.01 -18.46 7.29
C HIS A 140 -23.57 -18.12 6.92
N TRP A 141 -22.91 -17.27 7.72
CA TRP A 141 -21.57 -16.74 7.47
C TRP A 141 -20.55 -17.24 8.48
N LEU A 142 -20.96 -18.14 9.39
CA LEU A 142 -20.08 -18.72 10.40
C LEU A 142 -19.52 -20.05 9.88
N PRO A 143 -18.19 -20.26 9.93
CA PRO A 143 -17.56 -21.48 9.45
C PRO A 143 -17.80 -22.67 10.38
N ASP A 144 -18.04 -22.41 11.68
CA ASP A 144 -18.18 -23.45 12.69
C ASP A 144 -19.63 -23.68 13.14
N GLU A 145 -20.01 -24.97 13.26
CA GLU A 145 -21.36 -25.41 13.61
C GLU A 145 -21.78 -24.93 15.01
N GLU A 146 -20.85 -24.84 15.96
CA GLU A 146 -21.13 -24.40 17.34
C GLU A 146 -21.56 -22.93 17.40
N CYS A 147 -20.83 -22.01 16.75
CA CYS A 147 -21.25 -20.61 16.68
C CYS A 147 -22.55 -20.45 15.87
N ALA A 148 -22.75 -21.22 14.80
CA ALA A 148 -23.99 -21.19 14.04
C ALA A 148 -25.21 -21.65 14.88
N GLU A 149 -25.05 -22.71 15.68
CA GLU A 149 -26.06 -23.15 16.65
C GLU A 149 -26.34 -22.09 17.72
N LEU A 150 -25.30 -21.43 18.25
CA LEU A 150 -25.49 -20.31 19.18
C LEU A 150 -26.30 -19.18 18.55
N VAL A 151 -26.04 -18.80 17.30
CA VAL A 151 -26.85 -17.79 16.60
C VAL A 151 -28.31 -18.22 16.48
N ALA A 152 -28.58 -19.49 16.19
CA ALA A 152 -29.94 -20.03 16.15
C ALA A 152 -30.63 -19.95 17.52
N ASP A 153 -29.95 -20.35 18.60
CA ASP A 153 -30.44 -20.27 19.97
C ASP A 153 -30.75 -18.82 20.39
N ILE A 154 -29.87 -17.86 20.03
CA ILE A 154 -30.09 -16.43 20.30
C ILE A 154 -31.35 -15.93 19.58
N ILE A 155 -31.55 -16.33 18.31
CA ILE A 155 -32.72 -15.96 17.53
C ILE A 155 -34.00 -16.55 18.15
N ASP A 156 -33.96 -17.78 18.64
CA ASP A 156 -35.10 -18.47 19.26
C ASP A 156 -35.45 -17.91 20.66
N ASP A 157 -34.44 -17.56 21.47
CA ASP A 157 -34.62 -16.99 22.82
C ASP A 157 -34.99 -15.50 22.79
N ALA A 158 -34.74 -14.79 21.69
CA ALA A 158 -35.14 -13.39 21.53
C ALA A 158 -36.67 -13.27 21.45
N PRO A 159 -37.35 -12.59 22.40
CA PRO A 159 -38.82 -12.58 22.45
C PRO A 159 -39.44 -11.98 21.18
N THR A 160 -40.36 -12.73 20.55
CA THR A 160 -41.20 -12.31 19.42
C THR A 160 -42.35 -11.39 19.83
N ASP A 161 -42.12 -10.49 20.80
CA ASP A 161 -43.23 -9.75 21.42
C ASP A 161 -44.07 -9.05 20.35
N GLY A 162 -45.39 -9.26 20.40
CA GLY A 162 -46.34 -9.31 19.26
C GLY A 162 -46.56 -8.05 18.41
N SER A 163 -45.65 -7.08 18.49
CA SER A 163 -45.36 -6.16 17.41
C SER A 163 -44.17 -6.75 16.64
N SER A 164 -44.42 -7.40 15.50
CA SER A 164 -43.38 -7.56 14.47
C SER A 164 -43.00 -6.15 13.98
N ALA A 165 -42.31 -5.38 14.83
CA ALA A 165 -41.63 -4.18 14.40
C ALA A 165 -40.68 -4.69 13.34
N LYS A 166 -40.95 -4.30 12.09
CA LYS A 166 -40.01 -4.60 11.00
C LYS A 166 -38.63 -4.16 11.50
N PRO A 167 -37.57 -4.96 11.28
CA PRO A 167 -36.22 -4.51 11.60
C PRO A 167 -36.05 -3.11 10.99
N VAL A 168 -35.83 -2.12 11.85
CA VAL A 168 -35.59 -0.76 11.41
C VAL A 168 -34.11 -0.71 11.07
N PHE A 169 -33.79 -0.75 9.78
CA PHE A 169 -32.46 -0.47 9.29
C PHE A 169 -32.29 1.05 9.28
N GLU A 170 -31.31 1.55 10.01
CA GLU A 170 -31.12 2.99 10.22
C GLU A 170 -30.78 3.73 8.92
N GLN A 171 -30.11 3.05 7.98
CA GLN A 171 -29.74 3.58 6.68
C GLN A 171 -29.92 2.51 5.60
N GLN A 172 -30.64 2.85 4.53
CA GLN A 172 -30.74 2.04 3.32
C GLN A 172 -30.62 2.95 2.10
N ALA A 173 -29.69 2.63 1.22
CA ALA A 173 -29.46 3.34 -0.04
C ALA A 173 -30.23 2.65 -1.17
N SER A 174 -30.82 3.46 -2.06
CA SER A 174 -31.24 2.95 -3.35
C SER A 174 -30.01 2.77 -4.22
N VAL A 175 -29.69 1.54 -4.61
CA VAL A 175 -28.60 1.24 -5.55
C VAL A 175 -28.84 2.01 -6.86
N ASP A 176 -27.83 2.76 -7.31
CA ASP A 176 -27.86 3.53 -8.56
C ASP A 176 -26.75 3.14 -9.54
N GLY A 177 -25.73 2.41 -9.10
CA GLY A 177 -24.65 1.90 -9.95
C GLY A 177 -23.96 0.68 -9.35
N ILE A 178 -23.47 -0.20 -10.22
CA ILE A 178 -22.62 -1.34 -9.85
C ILE A 178 -21.53 -1.40 -10.90
N TYR A 179 -20.28 -1.42 -10.45
CA TYR A 179 -19.10 -1.39 -11.29
C TYR A 179 -18.15 -2.52 -10.93
N LEU A 180 -17.52 -3.12 -11.92
CA LEU A 180 -16.64 -4.27 -11.77
C LEU A 180 -15.36 -4.04 -12.59
N SER A 181 -14.21 -4.27 -11.98
CA SER A 181 -12.92 -4.16 -12.65
C SER A 181 -12.55 -5.46 -13.39
N ILE A 182 -11.55 -5.39 -14.27
CA ILE A 182 -10.88 -6.62 -14.76
C ILE A 182 -9.97 -7.13 -13.63
N PRO A 183 -9.96 -8.44 -13.34
CA PRO A 183 -9.03 -9.00 -12.37
C PRO A 183 -7.55 -8.74 -12.72
N GLU A 184 -6.76 -8.43 -11.71
CA GLU A 184 -5.33 -8.14 -11.83
C GLU A 184 -4.48 -9.42 -11.93
N GLY A 185 -3.15 -9.27 -11.98
CA GLY A 185 -2.19 -10.37 -12.01
C GLY A 185 -2.33 -11.36 -10.86
N GLY A 186 -2.41 -10.83 -9.64
CA GLY A 186 -2.65 -11.59 -8.41
C GLY A 186 -4.12 -11.98 -8.20
N ALA A 187 -4.98 -11.82 -9.22
CA ALA A 187 -6.40 -12.18 -9.18
C ALA A 187 -7.30 -11.39 -8.22
N LEU A 188 -6.83 -10.24 -7.74
CA LEU A 188 -7.66 -9.23 -7.09
C LEU A 188 -8.62 -8.59 -8.11
N GLN A 189 -9.87 -8.36 -7.71
CA GLN A 189 -10.90 -7.72 -8.53
C GLN A 189 -11.76 -6.80 -7.67
N HIS A 190 -11.95 -5.56 -8.10
CA HIS A 190 -12.77 -4.58 -7.39
C HIS A 190 -14.23 -4.64 -7.86
N LEU A 191 -15.16 -4.67 -6.91
CA LEU A 191 -16.59 -4.50 -7.08
C LEU A 191 -17.02 -3.25 -6.30
N ALA A 192 -17.54 -2.25 -7.01
CA ALA A 192 -18.08 -1.02 -6.41
C ALA A 192 -19.60 -0.97 -6.56
N ILE A 193 -20.31 -0.69 -5.46
CA ILE A 193 -21.77 -0.52 -5.43
C ILE A 193 -22.07 0.90 -4.98
N THR A 194 -22.76 1.67 -5.81
CA THR A 194 -23.15 3.04 -5.48
C THR A 194 -24.64 3.11 -5.17
N GLY A 195 -25.00 4.01 -4.26
CA GLY A 195 -26.39 4.26 -3.95
C GLY A 195 -26.61 5.65 -3.39
N HIS A 196 -27.88 6.01 -3.25
CA HIS A 196 -28.29 7.29 -2.67
C HIS A 196 -29.46 7.14 -1.71
N ASN A 197 -29.51 8.02 -0.70
CA ASN A 197 -30.64 8.18 0.20
C ASN A 197 -30.73 9.64 0.66
N GLU A 198 -31.94 10.23 0.64
CA GLU A 198 -32.23 11.59 1.15
C GLU A 198 -31.26 12.74 0.73
N GLY A 199 -30.50 12.58 -0.35
CA GLY A 199 -29.54 13.58 -0.86
C GLY A 199 -28.07 13.29 -0.53
N GLU A 200 -27.81 12.19 0.18
CA GLU A 200 -26.49 11.63 0.45
C GLU A 200 -26.21 10.46 -0.50
N HIS A 201 -24.93 10.26 -0.82
CA HIS A 201 -24.44 9.14 -1.60
C HIS A 201 -23.66 8.15 -0.73
N PHE A 202 -23.68 6.90 -1.16
CA PHE A 202 -23.06 5.76 -0.50
C PHE A 202 -22.22 5.00 -1.52
N LEU A 203 -21.07 4.49 -1.08
CA LEU A 203 -20.18 3.68 -1.89
C LEU A 203 -19.75 2.46 -1.09
N GLY A 204 -20.11 1.28 -1.56
CA GLY A 204 -19.58 0.01 -1.08
C GLY A 204 -18.43 -0.44 -1.96
N LEU A 205 -17.25 -0.61 -1.40
CA LEU A 205 -16.07 -1.12 -2.10
C LEU A 205 -15.77 -2.53 -1.60
N VAL A 206 -15.62 -3.46 -2.53
CA VAL A 206 -15.36 -4.86 -2.23
C VAL A 206 -14.20 -5.32 -3.10
N GLU A 207 -13.16 -5.83 -2.46
CA GLU A 207 -12.02 -6.44 -3.14
C GLU A 207 -12.15 -7.95 -3.03
N LEU A 208 -12.19 -8.61 -4.19
CA LEU A 208 -12.43 -10.04 -4.33
C LEU A 208 -11.22 -10.70 -4.95
N GLU A 209 -10.66 -11.68 -4.27
CA GLU A 209 -9.64 -12.56 -4.83
C GLU A 209 -10.32 -13.81 -5.42
N VAL A 210 -9.89 -14.25 -6.61
CA VAL A 210 -10.55 -15.37 -7.33
C VAL A 210 -10.57 -16.67 -6.52
N ASP A 211 -9.56 -16.91 -5.67
CA ASP A 211 -9.40 -18.19 -4.95
C ASP A 211 -9.77 -18.12 -3.46
N SER A 212 -9.48 -17.02 -2.78
CA SER A 212 -9.63 -16.89 -1.31
C SER A 212 -10.94 -16.21 -0.88
N GLY A 213 -11.65 -15.55 -1.80
CA GLY A 213 -12.93 -14.90 -1.53
C GLY A 213 -12.81 -13.40 -1.32
N PHE A 214 -13.10 -12.90 -0.11
CA PHE A 214 -13.03 -11.48 0.19
C PHE A 214 -11.63 -11.11 0.69
N TYR A 215 -11.02 -10.11 0.06
CA TYR A 215 -9.78 -9.49 0.53
C TYR A 215 -10.10 -8.32 1.48
N SER A 216 -11.00 -7.41 1.05
CA SER A 216 -11.46 -6.29 1.87
C SER A 216 -12.92 -5.92 1.52
N VAL A 217 -13.61 -5.31 2.49
CA VAL A 217 -14.95 -4.72 2.30
C VAL A 217 -15.00 -3.41 3.06
N GLU A 218 -15.41 -2.35 2.39
CA GLU A 218 -15.54 -1.01 2.95
C GLU A 218 -16.87 -0.39 2.53
N THR A 219 -17.46 0.46 3.38
CA THR A 219 -18.66 1.21 3.01
C THR A 219 -18.56 2.67 3.45
N LEU A 220 -18.41 3.56 2.47
CA LEU A 220 -18.39 4.99 2.65
C LEU A 220 -19.82 5.56 2.63
N CYS A 221 -20.13 6.37 3.63
CA CYS A 221 -21.46 6.97 3.83
C CYS A 221 -21.38 8.50 3.77
N GLY A 222 -22.51 9.16 3.48
CA GLY A 222 -22.60 10.62 3.57
C GLY A 222 -21.82 11.38 2.48
N LEU A 223 -21.46 10.72 1.38
CA LEU A 223 -20.71 11.33 0.29
C LEU A 223 -21.57 12.34 -0.46
N ASP A 224 -20.96 13.45 -0.89
CA ASP A 224 -21.54 14.26 -1.96
C ASP A 224 -21.25 13.64 -3.34
N GLN A 225 -21.97 14.07 -4.38
CA GLN A 225 -21.81 13.56 -5.74
C GLN A 225 -20.38 13.72 -6.27
N ARG A 226 -19.65 14.75 -5.84
CA ARG A 226 -18.28 14.99 -6.26
C ARG A 226 -17.33 13.99 -5.61
N GLN A 227 -17.44 13.78 -4.30
CA GLN A 227 -16.65 12.79 -3.57
C GLN A 227 -16.88 11.39 -4.14
N LEU A 228 -18.13 10.98 -4.36
CA LEU A 228 -18.45 9.71 -5.02
C LEU A 228 -17.76 9.57 -6.39
N SER A 229 -17.71 10.66 -7.16
CA SER A 229 -17.07 10.64 -8.48
C SER A 229 -15.54 10.56 -8.36
N GLU A 230 -14.94 11.23 -7.38
CA GLU A 230 -13.51 11.17 -7.10
C GLU A 230 -13.09 9.74 -6.70
N GLU A 231 -13.86 9.06 -5.84
CA GLU A 231 -13.59 7.66 -5.46
C GLU A 231 -13.69 6.69 -6.65
N LEU A 232 -14.73 6.82 -7.47
CA LEU A 232 -14.87 6.00 -8.68
C LEU A 232 -13.81 6.30 -9.75
N GLU A 233 -13.28 7.53 -9.80
CA GLU A 233 -12.18 7.90 -10.68
C GLU A 233 -10.86 7.28 -10.22
N LEU A 234 -10.61 7.20 -8.91
CA LEU A 234 -9.42 6.54 -8.34
C LEU A 234 -9.37 5.06 -8.74
N LEU A 235 -10.48 4.34 -8.58
CA LEU A 235 -10.58 2.92 -8.97
C LEU A 235 -10.38 2.68 -10.48
N GLN A 236 -10.59 3.70 -11.32
CA GLN A 236 -10.39 3.62 -12.77
C GLN A 236 -8.95 3.89 -13.21
N ILE A 237 -8.07 4.36 -12.32
CA ILE A 237 -6.68 4.68 -12.66
C ILE A 237 -5.93 3.42 -13.08
N ASP A 238 -6.09 2.35 -12.31
CA ASP A 238 -5.29 1.13 -12.46
C ASP A 238 -6.04 0.01 -13.20
N SER A 239 -7.38 -0.06 -13.08
CA SER A 239 -8.19 -1.05 -13.80
C SER A 239 -9.48 -0.45 -14.39
N PRO A 240 -9.84 -0.75 -15.65
CA PRO A 240 -11.08 -0.24 -16.24
C PRO A 240 -12.30 -0.79 -15.51
N LEU A 241 -13.09 0.09 -14.91
CA LEU A 241 -14.40 -0.24 -14.34
C LEU A 241 -15.46 -0.32 -15.44
N GLY A 242 -16.09 -1.49 -15.57
CA GLY A 242 -17.28 -1.67 -16.41
C GLY A 242 -18.54 -1.81 -15.57
N GLU A 243 -19.69 -1.44 -16.15
CA GLU A 243 -20.98 -1.60 -15.47
C GLU A 243 -21.34 -3.08 -15.31
N ALA A 244 -21.81 -3.46 -14.13
CA ALA A 244 -22.29 -4.80 -13.82
C ALA A 244 -23.77 -4.79 -13.42
N THR A 245 -24.38 -5.97 -13.41
CA THR A 245 -25.79 -6.13 -12.97
C THR A 245 -25.84 -6.57 -11.51
N PRO A 246 -26.95 -6.33 -10.80
CA PRO A 246 -27.13 -6.83 -9.44
C PRO A 246 -26.92 -8.34 -9.32
N ASP A 247 -27.39 -9.11 -10.30
CA ASP A 247 -27.22 -10.57 -10.34
C ASP A 247 -25.74 -10.98 -10.40
N ILE A 248 -24.91 -10.21 -11.11
CA ILE A 248 -23.45 -10.45 -11.18
C ILE A 248 -22.80 -10.13 -9.83
N ALA A 249 -23.13 -8.99 -9.21
CA ALA A 249 -22.60 -8.63 -7.91
C ALA A 249 -22.95 -9.67 -6.84
N ILE A 250 -24.21 -10.12 -6.79
CA ILE A 250 -24.67 -11.16 -5.87
C ILE A 250 -23.93 -12.48 -6.11
N ALA A 251 -23.77 -12.89 -7.37
CA ALA A 251 -23.04 -14.11 -7.72
C ALA A 251 -21.57 -14.05 -7.25
N LEU A 252 -20.92 -12.90 -7.42
CA LEU A 252 -19.54 -12.69 -6.97
C LEU A 252 -19.41 -12.75 -5.44
N LEU A 253 -20.29 -12.05 -4.71
CA LEU A 253 -20.31 -12.02 -3.26
C LEU A 253 -20.63 -13.41 -2.66
N ASN A 254 -21.59 -14.14 -3.24
CA ASN A 254 -21.97 -15.48 -2.79
C ASN A 254 -20.86 -16.51 -3.02
N ASN A 255 -20.16 -16.41 -4.16
CA ASN A 255 -19.01 -17.26 -4.44
C ASN A 255 -17.85 -16.96 -3.49
N ALA A 256 -17.55 -15.68 -3.26
CA ALA A 256 -16.49 -15.27 -2.33
C ALA A 256 -16.76 -15.74 -0.89
N LEU A 257 -18.01 -15.63 -0.44
CA LEU A 257 -18.45 -16.14 0.85
C LEU A 257 -18.31 -17.67 0.93
N ALA A 258 -18.63 -18.39 -0.15
CA ALA A 258 -18.45 -19.84 -0.19
C ALA A 258 -16.97 -20.24 -0.09
N SER A 259 -16.07 -19.52 -0.79
CA SER A 259 -14.62 -19.78 -0.75
C SER A 259 -14.00 -19.58 0.64
N GLN A 260 -14.38 -18.51 1.36
CA GLN A 260 -13.90 -18.27 2.71
C GLN A 260 -14.36 -19.35 3.70
N LEU A 261 -15.65 -19.72 3.65
CA LEU A 261 -16.17 -20.77 4.52
C LEU A 261 -15.58 -22.14 4.21
N GLU A 262 -15.22 -22.42 2.94
CA GLU A 262 -14.47 -23.63 2.57
C GLU A 262 -13.07 -23.66 3.22
N SER A 263 -12.49 -22.49 3.46
CA SER A 263 -11.20 -22.31 4.16
C SER A 263 -11.35 -22.22 5.69
N GLU A 264 -12.54 -22.49 6.24
CA GLU A 264 -12.88 -22.35 7.66
C GLU A 264 -12.75 -20.92 8.21
N GLU A 265 -12.82 -19.91 7.35
CA GLU A 265 -12.73 -18.50 7.72
C GLU A 265 -14.09 -17.78 7.53
N PRO A 266 -14.51 -16.91 8.47
CA PRO A 266 -15.68 -16.05 8.29
C PRO A 266 -15.37 -14.90 7.31
N PRO A 267 -16.40 -14.24 6.74
CA PRO A 267 -16.18 -13.03 5.94
C PRO A 267 -15.82 -11.81 6.78
N PRO A 268 -15.22 -10.76 6.16
CA PRO A 268 -14.95 -9.49 6.82
C PRO A 268 -16.21 -8.95 7.49
N ALA A 269 -16.08 -8.48 8.74
CA ALA A 269 -17.22 -8.03 9.52
C ALA A 269 -17.96 -6.84 8.89
N SER A 270 -17.26 -5.99 8.15
CA SER A 270 -17.80 -4.87 7.36
C SER A 270 -18.77 -5.31 6.25
N LEU A 271 -18.80 -6.60 5.87
CA LEU A 271 -19.84 -7.15 4.98
C LEU A 271 -21.25 -6.97 5.56
N ILE A 272 -21.39 -6.92 6.90
CA ILE A 272 -22.67 -6.63 7.57
C ILE A 272 -23.21 -5.26 7.12
N ASP A 273 -22.34 -4.25 7.04
CA ASP A 273 -22.73 -2.88 6.72
C ASP A 273 -23.07 -2.75 5.25
N LEU A 274 -22.24 -3.31 4.35
CA LEU A 274 -22.52 -3.38 2.92
C LEU A 274 -23.90 -3.99 2.64
N VAL A 275 -24.16 -5.18 3.20
CA VAL A 275 -25.44 -5.89 3.01
C VAL A 275 -26.60 -5.12 3.62
N THR A 276 -26.35 -4.41 4.71
CA THR A 276 -27.37 -3.58 5.37
C THR A 276 -27.75 -2.38 4.52
N ILE A 277 -26.77 -1.56 4.15
CA ILE A 277 -26.91 -0.27 3.49
C ILE A 277 -27.48 -0.47 2.09
N PHE A 278 -26.99 -1.43 1.31
CA PHE A 278 -27.46 -1.67 -0.06
C PHE A 278 -28.67 -2.61 -0.15
N ALA A 279 -29.31 -2.91 0.99
CA ALA A 279 -30.50 -3.75 1.07
C ALA A 279 -30.34 -5.14 0.41
N LEU A 280 -29.18 -5.77 0.58
CA LEU A 280 -28.85 -7.07 0.02
C LEU A 280 -29.22 -8.25 0.96
N GLN A 281 -29.97 -7.98 2.03
CA GLN A 281 -30.33 -9.00 3.02
C GLN A 281 -31.12 -10.14 2.38
N GLY A 282 -30.74 -11.38 2.71
CA GLY A 282 -31.37 -12.59 2.17
C GLY A 282 -31.02 -12.92 0.71
N GLN A 283 -30.17 -12.11 0.08
CA GLN A 283 -29.57 -12.40 -1.24
C GLN A 283 -28.13 -12.92 -1.09
N ILE A 284 -27.44 -12.52 -0.01
CA ILE A 284 -26.07 -12.94 0.28
C ILE A 284 -26.06 -14.22 1.12
N ALA A 285 -25.66 -15.32 0.50
CA ALA A 285 -25.56 -16.65 1.10
C ALA A 285 -24.46 -17.44 0.38
N PRO A 286 -23.74 -18.36 1.06
CA PRO A 286 -22.66 -19.10 0.43
C PRO A 286 -23.19 -19.97 -0.70
N GLU A 287 -22.77 -19.67 -1.93
CA GLU A 287 -23.12 -20.44 -3.13
C GLU A 287 -21.87 -20.60 -4.01
N PRO A 288 -21.20 -21.77 -3.98
CA PRO A 288 -20.00 -21.99 -4.78
C PRO A 288 -20.35 -22.06 -6.27
N ILE A 289 -19.62 -21.30 -7.08
CA ILE A 289 -19.77 -21.23 -8.53
C ILE A 289 -18.55 -21.90 -9.15
N SER A 290 -18.75 -23.06 -9.78
CA SER A 290 -17.67 -23.66 -10.56
C SER A 290 -17.32 -22.81 -11.78
N THR A 291 -16.08 -22.91 -12.25
CA THR A 291 -15.62 -22.26 -13.49
C THR A 291 -16.56 -22.45 -14.70
N ARG A 292 -17.28 -23.59 -14.79
CA ARG A 292 -18.27 -23.81 -15.86
C ARG A 292 -19.56 -23.02 -15.66
N GLN A 293 -20.01 -22.88 -14.42
CA GLN A 293 -21.19 -22.08 -14.09
C GLN A 293 -20.94 -20.59 -14.36
N TRP A 294 -19.70 -20.10 -14.18
CA TRP A 294 -19.33 -18.74 -14.61
C TRP A 294 -19.60 -18.49 -16.10
N LEU A 295 -19.34 -19.46 -16.96
CA LEU A 295 -19.67 -19.37 -18.39
C LEU A 295 -21.19 -19.33 -18.63
N ASP A 296 -21.97 -20.10 -17.86
CA ASP A 296 -23.44 -20.10 -17.97
C ASP A 296 -24.04 -18.75 -17.51
N ILE A 297 -23.45 -18.11 -16.49
CA ILE A 297 -23.81 -16.75 -16.04
C ILE A 297 -23.45 -15.72 -17.11
N LEU A 298 -22.26 -15.84 -17.70
CA LEU A 298 -21.75 -14.91 -18.71
C LEU A 298 -22.48 -15.01 -20.06
N ASP A 299 -22.83 -16.21 -20.51
CA ASP A 299 -23.45 -16.48 -21.81
C ASP A 299 -24.67 -17.43 -21.71
N PRO A 300 -25.75 -17.01 -21.03
CA PRO A 300 -26.92 -17.87 -20.80
C PRO A 300 -27.62 -18.32 -22.09
N ASP A 301 -27.51 -17.50 -23.15
CA ASP A 301 -28.07 -17.78 -24.47
C ASP A 301 -27.17 -18.69 -25.33
N ASN A 302 -26.00 -19.11 -24.83
CA ASN A 302 -25.00 -19.88 -25.57
C ASN A 302 -24.60 -19.24 -26.92
N LYS A 303 -24.49 -17.90 -26.95
CA LYS A 303 -24.10 -17.13 -28.14
C LYS A 303 -22.72 -17.56 -28.64
N LEU A 304 -21.77 -17.81 -27.76
CA LEU A 304 -20.42 -18.25 -28.09
C LEU A 304 -20.44 -19.63 -28.79
N GLU A 305 -21.29 -20.54 -28.33
CA GLU A 305 -21.43 -21.87 -28.92
C GLU A 305 -22.10 -21.83 -30.30
N SER A 306 -23.02 -20.87 -30.50
CA SER A 306 -23.68 -20.63 -31.78
C SER A 306 -22.75 -20.09 -32.87
N LEU A 307 -21.58 -19.55 -32.52
CA LEU A 307 -20.61 -19.03 -33.48
C LEU A 307 -19.96 -20.14 -34.30
N THR A 308 -19.59 -19.83 -35.55
CA THR A 308 -18.77 -20.75 -36.35
C THR A 308 -17.38 -20.94 -35.72
N PRO A 309 -16.71 -22.09 -35.89
CA PRO A 309 -15.35 -22.30 -35.38
C PRO A 309 -14.35 -21.23 -35.85
N GLN A 310 -14.52 -20.70 -37.06
CA GLN A 310 -13.68 -19.62 -37.60
C GLN A 310 -13.85 -18.31 -36.83
N LYS A 311 -15.08 -17.96 -36.44
CA LYS A 311 -15.35 -16.76 -35.64
C LYS A 311 -14.81 -16.90 -34.22
N ARG A 312 -15.04 -18.04 -33.56
CA ARG A 312 -14.42 -18.35 -32.26
C ARG A 312 -12.90 -18.29 -32.31
N GLY A 313 -12.30 -18.83 -33.36
CA GLY A 313 -10.85 -18.74 -33.58
C GLY A 313 -10.34 -17.31 -33.69
N ARG A 314 -11.10 -16.39 -34.34
CA ARG A 314 -10.74 -14.97 -34.41
C ARG A 314 -10.84 -14.29 -33.06
N LEU A 315 -11.90 -14.56 -32.29
CA LEU A 315 -12.08 -14.03 -30.93
C LEU A 315 -10.92 -14.44 -30.01
N ILE A 316 -10.49 -15.71 -30.07
CA ILE A 316 -9.34 -16.20 -29.30
C ILE A 316 -8.04 -15.52 -29.75
N ASN A 317 -7.84 -15.30 -31.05
CA ASN A 317 -6.63 -14.65 -31.55
C ASN A 317 -6.52 -13.16 -31.18
N GLN A 318 -7.63 -12.51 -30.80
CA GLN A 318 -7.59 -11.12 -30.31
C GLN A 318 -6.86 -11.00 -28.97
N SER A 319 -6.71 -12.10 -28.21
CA SER A 319 -6.01 -12.10 -26.92
C SER A 319 -4.54 -11.69 -27.02
N ALA A 320 -3.95 -11.74 -28.23
CA ALA A 320 -2.60 -11.24 -28.48
C ALA A 320 -2.44 -9.72 -28.29
N LYS A 321 -3.56 -8.99 -28.21
CA LYS A 321 -3.60 -7.52 -28.18
C LYS A 321 -4.39 -6.98 -26.99
N TRP A 322 -4.77 -7.83 -26.03
CA TRP A 322 -5.55 -7.37 -24.88
C TRP A 322 -4.80 -6.29 -24.09
N ALA A 323 -3.51 -6.46 -23.84
CA ALA A 323 -2.64 -5.46 -23.21
C ALA A 323 -2.66 -4.07 -23.89
N GLU A 324 -2.75 -4.03 -25.23
CA GLU A 324 -2.83 -2.75 -25.97
C GLU A 324 -4.12 -1.98 -25.62
N GLN A 325 -5.18 -2.69 -25.21
CA GLN A 325 -6.49 -2.14 -24.90
C GLN A 325 -6.74 -2.03 -23.39
N PHE A 326 -6.16 -2.93 -22.61
CA PHE A 326 -6.34 -3.11 -21.19
C PHE A 326 -4.97 -3.32 -20.55
N PRO A 327 -4.28 -2.22 -20.15
CA PRO A 327 -2.93 -2.31 -19.58
C PRO A 327 -2.85 -3.25 -18.37
N ILE A 328 -3.93 -3.39 -17.60
CA ILE A 328 -4.01 -4.34 -16.48
C ILE A 328 -3.76 -5.80 -16.89
N VAL A 329 -3.94 -6.16 -18.16
CA VAL A 329 -3.64 -7.52 -18.65
C VAL A 329 -2.12 -7.77 -18.73
N ASP A 330 -1.28 -6.73 -18.79
CA ASP A 330 0.19 -6.90 -18.72
C ASP A 330 0.65 -7.33 -17.32
N THR A 331 -0.18 -7.15 -16.28
CA THR A 331 0.13 -7.65 -14.94
C THR A 331 -0.19 -9.15 -14.79
N TRP A 332 -0.76 -9.82 -15.79
CA TRP A 332 -1.15 -11.24 -15.69
C TRP A 332 0.05 -12.19 -15.71
N PHE A 333 0.38 -12.76 -14.56
CA PHE A 333 1.33 -13.87 -14.38
C PHE A 333 0.76 -14.94 -13.44
N ASP A 334 1.40 -16.12 -13.39
CA ASP A 334 0.98 -17.22 -12.52
C ASP A 334 1.82 -17.25 -11.25
N ASP A 335 1.33 -16.59 -10.20
CA ASP A 335 1.97 -16.55 -8.88
C ASP A 335 1.61 -17.75 -8.01
N ASN A 336 1.94 -18.94 -8.52
CA ASN A 336 1.70 -20.17 -7.78
C ASN A 336 3.04 -20.71 -7.23
N PRO A 337 3.13 -21.10 -5.94
CA PRO A 337 4.28 -21.81 -5.37
C PRO A 337 4.77 -23.02 -6.20
N GLU A 338 3.87 -23.75 -6.86
CA GLU A 338 4.21 -24.81 -7.80
C GLU A 338 4.89 -24.30 -9.06
N SER A 339 4.45 -23.17 -9.61
CA SER A 339 5.11 -22.50 -10.75
C SER A 339 6.53 -22.09 -10.38
N ALA A 340 6.73 -21.45 -9.23
CA ALA A 340 8.06 -21.11 -8.72
C ALA A 340 8.96 -22.35 -8.55
N SER A 341 8.42 -23.41 -7.96
CA SER A 341 9.13 -24.69 -7.77
C SER A 341 9.56 -25.33 -9.11
N ILE A 342 8.73 -25.23 -10.15
CA ILE A 342 9.04 -25.74 -11.49
C ILE A 342 10.17 -24.93 -12.13
N ILE A 343 10.16 -23.61 -11.97
CA ILE A 343 11.18 -22.72 -12.54
C ILE A 343 12.53 -22.98 -11.87
N ASP A 344 12.54 -23.13 -10.54
CA ASP A 344 13.75 -23.45 -9.76
C ASP A 344 14.33 -24.84 -10.08
N ALA A 345 13.47 -25.82 -10.38
CA ALA A 345 13.89 -27.19 -10.65
C ALA A 345 14.77 -27.37 -11.91
N TYR A 346 14.82 -26.37 -12.80
CA TYR A 346 15.54 -26.48 -14.07
C TYR A 346 16.43 -25.27 -14.34
N SER A 347 17.72 -25.52 -14.61
CA SER A 347 18.67 -24.45 -14.98
C SER A 347 18.59 -24.03 -16.46
N SER A 348 17.87 -24.77 -17.31
CA SER A 348 17.77 -24.47 -18.75
C SER A 348 16.52 -23.63 -19.04
N PRO A 349 16.65 -22.43 -19.64
CA PRO A 349 15.50 -21.56 -19.95
C PRO A 349 14.42 -22.26 -20.79
N ASN A 350 14.83 -22.97 -21.84
CA ASN A 350 13.91 -23.74 -22.70
C ASN A 350 13.17 -24.86 -21.94
N LYS A 351 13.78 -25.40 -20.87
CA LYS A 351 13.17 -26.45 -20.07
C LYS A 351 12.24 -25.87 -19.01
N ARG A 352 12.59 -24.72 -18.40
CA ARG A 352 11.70 -23.93 -17.53
C ARG A 352 10.41 -23.59 -18.26
N GLU A 353 10.53 -22.97 -19.44
CA GLU A 353 9.39 -22.59 -20.27
C GLU A 353 8.52 -23.81 -20.63
N LEU A 354 9.14 -24.93 -21.03
CA LEU A 354 8.40 -26.14 -21.41
C LEU A 354 7.60 -26.73 -20.24
N GLU A 355 8.21 -26.86 -19.06
CA GLU A 355 7.58 -27.48 -17.90
C GLU A 355 6.56 -26.55 -17.24
N LEU A 356 6.84 -25.24 -17.19
CA LEU A 356 5.88 -24.24 -16.74
C LEU A 356 4.64 -24.23 -17.64
N ARG A 357 4.83 -24.24 -18.97
CA ARG A 357 3.71 -24.36 -19.92
C ARG A 357 2.92 -25.66 -19.72
N ARG A 358 3.58 -26.77 -19.33
CA ARG A 358 2.89 -28.03 -19.01
C ARG A 358 2.06 -27.91 -17.74
N HIS A 359 2.54 -27.23 -16.71
CA HIS A 359 1.79 -26.97 -15.49
C HIS A 359 0.57 -26.09 -15.73
N LEU A 360 0.74 -24.98 -16.46
CA LEU A 360 -0.37 -24.13 -16.88
C LEU A 360 -1.44 -24.91 -17.67
N ASP A 361 -1.01 -25.91 -18.46
CA ASP A 361 -1.89 -26.72 -19.30
C ASP A 361 -2.63 -27.83 -18.53
N VAL A 362 -2.08 -28.34 -17.44
CA VAL A 362 -2.66 -29.48 -16.70
C VAL A 362 -3.40 -29.02 -15.46
N ASP A 363 -2.83 -28.09 -14.70
CA ASP A 363 -3.28 -27.77 -13.35
C ASP A 363 -4.03 -26.44 -13.27
N ARG A 364 -3.65 -25.44 -14.08
CA ARG A 364 -4.15 -24.05 -13.96
C ARG A 364 -5.23 -23.64 -14.96
N ARG A 365 -5.69 -24.55 -15.83
CA ARG A 365 -6.70 -24.21 -16.86
C ARG A 365 -8.05 -23.72 -16.31
N PRO A 366 -8.65 -24.35 -15.28
CA PRO A 366 -9.90 -23.86 -14.71
C PRO A 366 -9.73 -22.45 -14.14
N TRP A 367 -8.65 -22.22 -13.40
CA TRP A 367 -8.32 -20.93 -12.82
C TRP A 367 -8.23 -19.82 -13.87
N TRP A 368 -7.41 -20.00 -14.91
CA TRP A 368 -7.29 -19.02 -15.99
C TRP A 368 -8.58 -18.86 -16.81
N ALA A 369 -9.42 -19.89 -16.87
CA ALA A 369 -10.71 -19.80 -17.53
C ALA A 369 -11.69 -18.92 -16.73
N GLU A 370 -11.69 -19.09 -15.40
CA GLU A 370 -12.47 -18.26 -14.48
C GLU A 370 -12.04 -16.80 -14.52
N HIS A 371 -10.72 -16.56 -14.48
CA HIS A 371 -10.13 -15.24 -14.65
C HIS A 371 -10.65 -14.54 -15.91
N CYS A 372 -10.62 -15.25 -17.04
CA CYS A 372 -11.17 -14.76 -18.31
C CYS A 372 -12.69 -14.53 -18.26
N PHE A 373 -13.46 -15.37 -17.59
CA PHE A 373 -14.91 -15.18 -17.47
C PHE A 373 -15.26 -13.96 -16.61
N ARG A 374 -14.55 -13.75 -15.51
CA ARG A 374 -14.70 -12.55 -14.67
C ARG A 374 -14.31 -11.27 -15.42
N SER A 375 -13.22 -11.28 -16.20
CA SER A 375 -12.91 -10.14 -17.09
C SER A 375 -14.02 -9.89 -18.11
N ALA A 376 -14.62 -10.95 -18.66
CA ALA A 376 -15.71 -10.83 -19.61
C ALA A 376 -16.99 -10.27 -18.97
N LEU A 377 -17.28 -10.59 -17.70
CA LEU A 377 -18.39 -10.01 -16.95
C LEU A 377 -18.22 -8.50 -16.76
N ALA A 378 -17.02 -8.06 -16.38
CA ALA A 378 -16.68 -6.63 -16.26
C ALA A 378 -16.88 -5.88 -17.59
N LEU A 379 -16.60 -6.54 -18.71
CA LEU A 379 -16.68 -5.93 -20.04
C LEU A 379 -18.03 -6.13 -20.73
N GLN A 380 -19.02 -6.76 -20.08
CA GLN A 380 -20.25 -7.15 -20.76
C GLN A 380 -21.15 -5.94 -21.08
N GLN A 381 -21.18 -4.95 -20.19
CA GLN A 381 -21.90 -3.69 -20.37
C GLN A 381 -20.93 -2.57 -20.73
N GLY A 382 -21.39 -1.59 -21.53
CA GLY A 382 -20.57 -0.44 -21.92
C GLY A 382 -19.53 -0.69 -23.03
N TRP A 383 -19.13 -1.94 -23.27
CA TRP A 383 -18.17 -2.30 -24.31
C TRP A 383 -18.80 -2.99 -25.52
N ASN A 384 -18.04 -3.06 -26.62
CA ASN A 384 -18.50 -3.74 -27.83
C ASN A 384 -18.58 -5.27 -27.60
N GLN A 385 -19.51 -5.92 -28.31
CA GLN A 385 -19.77 -7.34 -28.14
C GLN A 385 -18.54 -8.22 -28.39
N ASP A 386 -17.68 -7.88 -29.35
CA ASP A 386 -16.51 -8.69 -29.68
C ASP A 386 -15.46 -8.66 -28.56
N THR A 387 -15.37 -7.57 -27.79
CA THR A 387 -14.44 -7.39 -26.67
C THR A 387 -14.66 -8.44 -25.58
N TRP A 388 -15.81 -8.45 -24.92
CA TRP A 388 -16.06 -9.41 -23.83
C TRP A 388 -16.17 -10.85 -24.35
N MET A 389 -16.70 -11.03 -25.58
CA MET A 389 -16.75 -12.36 -26.21
C MET A 389 -15.35 -12.92 -26.52
N SER A 390 -14.32 -12.07 -26.67
CA SER A 390 -12.93 -12.51 -26.81
C SER A 390 -12.45 -13.21 -25.54
N PHE A 391 -12.63 -12.57 -24.38
CA PHE A 391 -12.30 -13.15 -23.06
C PHE A 391 -13.09 -14.44 -22.81
N ALA A 392 -14.41 -14.42 -23.04
CA ALA A 392 -15.26 -15.60 -22.94
C ALA A 392 -14.79 -16.76 -23.85
N ALA A 393 -14.36 -16.45 -25.08
CA ALA A 393 -13.87 -17.44 -26.02
C ALA A 393 -12.55 -18.08 -25.59
N VAL A 394 -11.66 -17.32 -24.94
CA VAL A 394 -10.40 -17.84 -24.37
C VAL A 394 -10.70 -18.75 -23.18
N GLY A 395 -11.50 -18.30 -22.20
CA GLY A 395 -11.85 -19.12 -21.04
C GLY A 395 -12.52 -20.44 -21.45
N LYS A 396 -13.46 -20.40 -22.40
CA LYS A 396 -14.05 -21.61 -22.94
C LYS A 396 -13.04 -22.51 -23.66
N ALA A 397 -12.11 -21.93 -24.42
CA ALA A 397 -11.09 -22.70 -25.12
C ALA A 397 -10.15 -23.45 -24.16
N LEU A 398 -9.84 -22.86 -23.01
CA LEU A 398 -9.09 -23.50 -21.93
C LEU A 398 -9.85 -24.70 -21.38
N LEU A 399 -11.14 -24.53 -21.09
CA LEU A 399 -12.01 -25.63 -20.62
C LEU A 399 -12.19 -26.75 -21.67
N ASP A 400 -12.20 -26.40 -22.96
CA ASP A 400 -12.40 -27.33 -24.07
C ASP A 400 -11.17 -28.19 -24.43
N GLY A 401 -10.02 -27.99 -23.79
CA GLY A 401 -8.83 -28.78 -24.15
C GLY A 401 -7.86 -28.09 -25.13
N ARG A 402 -8.12 -26.85 -25.57
CA ARG A 402 -7.30 -26.24 -26.63
C ARG A 402 -5.87 -26.03 -26.14
N GLU A 403 -4.89 -26.47 -26.94
CA GLU A 403 -3.47 -26.29 -26.66
C GLU A 403 -3.12 -24.81 -26.40
N LEU A 404 -2.41 -24.51 -25.30
CA LEU A 404 -2.04 -23.13 -24.92
C LEU A 404 -1.29 -22.37 -26.01
N ARG A 405 -0.45 -23.03 -26.80
CA ARG A 405 0.25 -22.43 -27.97
C ARG A 405 -0.71 -21.87 -29.05
N LYS A 406 -1.99 -22.24 -29.01
CA LYS A 406 -3.03 -21.74 -29.90
C LYS A 406 -3.90 -20.67 -29.23
N ILE A 407 -3.51 -20.18 -28.05
CA ILE A 407 -4.17 -19.15 -27.26
C ILE A 407 -3.12 -18.08 -26.96
N PRO A 408 -3.02 -17.00 -27.77
CA PRO A 408 -1.85 -16.11 -27.77
C PRO A 408 -1.51 -15.44 -26.44
N ILE A 409 -2.48 -15.19 -25.56
CA ILE A 409 -2.22 -14.53 -24.26
C ILE A 409 -1.30 -15.36 -23.36
N PHE A 410 -1.28 -16.69 -23.52
CA PHE A 410 -0.42 -17.57 -22.74
C PHE A 410 1.06 -17.47 -23.09
N ASP A 411 1.42 -16.88 -24.22
CA ASP A 411 2.83 -16.56 -24.47
C ASP A 411 3.27 -15.34 -23.62
N SER A 412 2.38 -14.37 -23.41
CA SER A 412 2.62 -13.23 -22.49
C SER A 412 2.64 -13.67 -21.03
N ILE A 413 1.61 -14.41 -20.58
CA ILE A 413 1.52 -14.92 -19.20
C ILE A 413 2.77 -15.74 -18.83
N LEU A 414 3.22 -16.61 -19.74
CA LEU A 414 4.40 -17.43 -19.52
C LEU A 414 5.68 -16.60 -19.40
N SER A 415 5.81 -15.55 -20.22
CA SER A 415 6.94 -14.63 -20.14
C SER A 415 6.92 -13.86 -18.82
N ALA A 416 5.76 -13.28 -18.46
CA ALA A 416 5.58 -12.52 -17.23
C ALA A 416 5.83 -13.38 -15.98
N THR A 417 5.40 -14.64 -15.99
CA THR A 417 5.64 -15.58 -14.87
C THR A 417 7.13 -15.89 -14.69
N LEU A 418 7.87 -16.09 -15.78
CA LEU A 418 9.33 -16.31 -15.69
C LEU A 418 10.06 -15.05 -15.24
N GLU A 419 9.64 -13.89 -15.73
CA GLU A 419 10.24 -12.59 -15.40
C GLU A 419 10.00 -12.22 -13.93
N ALA A 420 8.79 -12.43 -13.42
CA ALA A 420 8.45 -12.26 -12.01
C ALA A 420 9.33 -13.15 -11.12
N HIS A 421 9.46 -14.45 -11.44
CA HIS A 421 10.32 -15.37 -10.68
C HIS A 421 11.81 -14.99 -10.74
N GLU A 422 12.31 -14.51 -11.88
CA GLU A 422 13.71 -14.09 -12.03
C GLU A 422 14.03 -12.79 -11.26
N ARG A 423 13.02 -11.94 -11.04
CA ARG A 423 13.11 -10.76 -10.18
C ARG A 423 13.03 -11.08 -8.68
N GLY A 424 12.71 -12.32 -8.33
CA GLY A 424 12.54 -12.73 -6.94
C GLY A 424 11.13 -12.46 -6.39
N CYS A 425 10.18 -12.02 -7.22
CA CYS A 425 8.77 -11.93 -6.83
C CYS A 425 8.26 -13.36 -6.55
N ARG A 426 8.07 -13.68 -5.27
CA ARG A 426 7.31 -14.86 -4.81
C ARG A 426 6.26 -14.32 -3.85
N CYS A 427 4.99 -14.29 -4.25
CA CYS A 427 3.96 -14.20 -3.22
C CYS A 427 3.78 -15.60 -2.63
N SER A 428 3.96 -15.69 -1.30
CA SER A 428 3.72 -16.85 -0.43
C SER A 428 4.83 -17.92 -0.27
N GLY A 429 5.47 -17.88 0.93
CA GLY A 429 5.76 -19.07 1.75
C GLY A 429 6.88 -20.04 1.32
N SER A 430 8.13 -19.73 1.64
CA SER A 430 8.99 -20.57 2.52
C SER A 430 10.47 -20.15 2.48
N SER A 431 10.98 -19.87 3.67
CA SER A 431 12.38 -19.56 3.98
C SER A 431 13.35 -20.68 3.56
N LYS A 432 14.39 -20.29 2.80
CA LYS A 432 15.81 -20.68 2.97
C LYS A 432 16.69 -20.10 1.85
N LEU A 433 17.38 -19.01 2.15
CA LEU A 433 18.60 -18.62 1.45
C LEU A 433 19.77 -18.82 2.41
N ASP A 434 20.74 -19.63 2.00
CA ASP A 434 22.13 -19.40 2.39
C ASP A 434 23.10 -20.03 1.38
N GLU A 435 24.11 -19.22 1.09
CA GLU A 435 25.47 -19.54 0.66
C GLU A 435 25.69 -20.16 -0.74
N ASP A 436 26.11 -19.31 -1.69
CA ASP A 436 27.34 -19.46 -2.51
C ASP A 436 27.19 -18.87 -3.92
N LEU A 437 27.46 -17.57 -4.13
CA LEU A 437 27.91 -17.06 -5.44
C LEU A 437 28.86 -15.86 -5.29
N ASP A 438 30.16 -16.18 -5.22
CA ASP A 438 31.27 -15.26 -5.50
C ASP A 438 31.25 -14.83 -6.99
N GLY A 439 31.18 -13.52 -7.25
CA GLY A 439 31.57 -12.89 -8.52
C GLY A 439 30.57 -11.90 -9.11
N ASP A 440 30.56 -10.66 -8.59
CA ASP A 440 29.76 -9.54 -9.10
C ASP A 440 30.15 -9.14 -10.56
N PRO A 441 29.21 -9.21 -11.53
CA PRO A 441 29.41 -8.76 -12.91
C PRO A 441 29.64 -7.24 -13.08
N PHE A 442 29.42 -6.41 -12.04
CA PHE A 442 29.39 -4.94 -12.14
C PHE A 442 30.58 -4.20 -11.51
N SER A 443 31.65 -4.93 -11.22
CA SER A 443 32.88 -4.39 -10.62
C SER A 443 33.77 -3.56 -11.57
N ASP A 444 33.47 -3.50 -12.88
CA ASP A 444 34.15 -2.61 -13.84
C ASP A 444 33.27 -1.39 -14.20
N PRO A 445 33.61 -0.17 -13.74
CA PRO A 445 32.85 1.05 -14.03
C PRO A 445 32.69 1.34 -15.52
N SER A 446 33.61 0.86 -16.37
CA SER A 446 33.57 1.10 -17.82
C SER A 446 32.51 0.29 -18.57
N LEU A 447 31.91 -0.72 -17.91
CA LEU A 447 30.85 -1.56 -18.45
C LEU A 447 29.45 -1.11 -18.02
N ARG A 448 29.33 -0.08 -17.17
CA ARG A 448 28.05 0.42 -16.64
C ARG A 448 27.28 1.23 -17.70
N PRO A 449 25.94 1.23 -17.68
CA PRO A 449 25.12 2.07 -18.55
C PRO A 449 25.51 3.55 -18.47
N GLU A 450 25.47 4.25 -19.62
CA GLU A 450 25.81 5.68 -19.72
C GLU A 450 24.86 6.56 -18.88
N SER A 451 23.65 6.07 -18.58
CA SER A 451 22.65 6.73 -17.71
C SER A 451 23.07 6.86 -16.25
N LEU A 452 24.00 6.02 -15.77
CA LEU A 452 24.48 6.04 -14.38
C LEU A 452 25.69 6.97 -14.17
N HIS A 453 26.15 7.68 -15.20
CA HIS A 453 27.27 8.59 -15.11
C HIS A 453 26.79 10.05 -15.02
N ILE A 454 27.36 10.84 -14.10
CA ILE A 454 27.08 12.28 -14.00
C ILE A 454 27.71 12.98 -15.22
N PRO A 455 26.93 13.61 -16.12
CA PRO A 455 27.51 14.25 -17.29
C PRO A 455 28.41 15.44 -16.93
N ASP A 456 29.59 15.55 -17.54
CA ASP A 456 30.53 16.66 -17.29
C ASP A 456 29.88 18.05 -17.42
N LYS A 457 29.02 18.22 -18.42
CA LYS A 457 28.29 19.49 -18.65
C LYS A 457 27.34 19.81 -17.50
N LEU A 458 26.68 18.79 -16.93
CA LEU A 458 25.78 18.95 -15.81
C LEU A 458 26.56 19.40 -14.56
N ARG A 459 27.66 18.68 -14.27
CA ARG A 459 28.58 19.03 -13.18
C ARG A 459 29.10 20.47 -13.32
N GLN A 460 29.63 20.82 -14.49
CA GLN A 460 30.19 22.16 -14.75
C GLN A 460 29.13 23.27 -14.60
N SER A 461 27.89 23.01 -15.00
CA SER A 461 26.78 23.95 -14.86
C SER A 461 26.46 24.22 -13.37
N LEU A 462 26.29 23.17 -12.57
CA LEU A 462 25.99 23.27 -11.14
C LEU A 462 27.17 23.87 -10.35
N GLU A 463 28.40 23.45 -10.64
CA GLU A 463 29.60 24.07 -10.10
C GLU A 463 29.67 25.56 -10.45
N GLY A 464 29.36 25.93 -11.69
CA GLY A 464 29.34 27.33 -12.14
C GLY A 464 28.30 28.19 -11.42
N PHE A 465 27.16 27.62 -11.04
CA PHE A 465 26.12 28.30 -10.27
C PHE A 465 26.50 28.48 -8.81
N TYR A 466 26.82 27.38 -8.12
CA TYR A 466 27.14 27.39 -6.69
C TYR A 466 28.50 28.01 -6.39
N ASN A 467 29.32 28.32 -7.40
CA ASN A 467 30.52 29.11 -7.21
C ASN A 467 30.32 30.63 -7.13
N ARG A 468 29.13 31.15 -7.48
CA ARG A 468 28.81 32.58 -7.44
C ARG A 468 28.62 33.06 -6.00
N GLU A 469 29.02 34.29 -5.68
CA GLU A 469 29.00 34.82 -4.30
C GLU A 469 27.63 34.69 -3.61
N HIS A 470 26.54 34.99 -4.32
CA HIS A 470 25.19 34.91 -3.77
C HIS A 470 24.72 33.47 -3.53
N ALA A 471 25.09 32.53 -4.42
CA ALA A 471 24.76 31.12 -4.24
C ALA A 471 25.63 30.47 -3.16
N LYS A 472 26.91 30.87 -3.03
CA LYS A 472 27.80 30.46 -1.93
C LYS A 472 27.32 30.89 -0.56
N ALA A 473 26.62 32.03 -0.47
CA ALA A 473 26.03 32.50 0.78
C ALA A 473 24.86 31.61 1.24
N VAL A 474 24.19 30.94 0.31
CA VAL A 474 23.12 29.98 0.58
C VAL A 474 23.67 28.56 0.75
N TRP A 475 24.63 28.17 -0.07
CA TRP A 475 25.22 26.84 -0.12
C TRP A 475 26.75 26.91 -0.25
N ASP A 476 27.44 26.78 0.88
CA ASP A 476 28.90 26.97 0.96
C ASP A 476 29.71 25.70 0.67
N SER A 477 29.04 24.55 0.60
CA SER A 477 29.66 23.23 0.50
C SER A 477 29.89 22.79 -0.96
N GLY A 478 29.59 23.67 -1.92
CA GLY A 478 29.88 23.47 -3.34
C GLY A 478 29.21 22.22 -3.93
N PHE A 479 29.75 21.74 -5.05
CA PHE A 479 29.22 20.56 -5.74
C PHE A 479 29.38 19.27 -4.92
N MET A 480 30.49 19.14 -4.18
CA MET A 480 30.73 17.98 -3.31
C MET A 480 29.65 17.89 -2.23
N GLY A 481 29.35 19.02 -1.57
CA GLY A 481 28.23 19.09 -0.64
C GLY A 481 26.89 18.84 -1.30
N LEU A 482 26.65 19.39 -2.48
CA LEU A 482 25.39 19.16 -3.21
C LEU A 482 25.16 17.67 -3.46
N HIS A 483 26.21 16.95 -3.88
CA HIS A 483 26.15 15.50 -4.03
C HIS A 483 25.90 14.80 -2.69
N GLY A 484 26.61 15.16 -1.62
CA GLY A 484 26.38 14.55 -0.30
C GLY A 484 24.97 14.77 0.23
N TYR A 485 24.40 15.95 -0.02
CA TYR A 485 23.01 16.26 0.31
C TYR A 485 22.04 15.40 -0.47
N LEU A 486 22.15 15.35 -1.80
CA LEU A 486 21.25 14.55 -2.63
C LEU A 486 21.44 13.04 -2.42
N PHE A 487 22.65 12.59 -2.10
CA PHE A 487 22.92 11.20 -1.70
C PHE A 487 22.16 10.83 -0.43
N ALA A 488 22.21 11.66 0.63
CA ALA A 488 21.44 11.42 1.85
C ALA A 488 19.92 11.36 1.58
N ILE A 489 19.40 12.20 0.68
CA ILE A 489 17.99 12.15 0.26
C ILE A 489 17.70 10.86 -0.51
N ALA A 490 18.63 10.44 -1.37
CA ALA A 490 18.53 9.24 -2.19
C ALA A 490 18.81 7.94 -1.42
N THR A 491 19.17 7.99 -0.13
CA THR A 491 19.28 6.80 0.72
C THR A 491 18.04 6.59 1.59
N HIS A 492 17.02 7.44 1.46
CA HIS A 492 15.74 7.27 2.13
C HIS A 492 14.94 6.16 1.43
N PRO A 493 14.34 5.18 2.11
CA PRO A 493 13.65 4.07 1.45
C PRO A 493 12.55 4.56 0.49
N GLU A 494 11.66 5.45 0.92
CA GLU A 494 10.72 6.10 0.01
C GLU A 494 11.30 7.33 -0.73
N PRO A 495 10.89 7.62 -1.98
CA PRO A 495 11.33 8.80 -2.72
C PRO A 495 10.80 10.11 -2.13
N ILE A 496 11.70 10.98 -1.67
CA ILE A 496 11.37 12.32 -1.18
C ILE A 496 11.13 13.27 -2.36
N SER A 497 9.93 13.87 -2.42
CA SER A 497 9.53 14.77 -3.51
C SER A 497 10.51 15.93 -3.67
N PRO A 498 10.84 16.37 -4.90
CA PRO A 498 11.70 17.54 -5.13
C PRO A 498 11.25 18.82 -4.44
N SER A 499 9.94 19.05 -4.28
CA SER A 499 9.45 20.21 -3.52
C SER A 499 9.91 20.20 -2.05
N GLU A 500 10.17 19.00 -1.52
CA GLU A 500 11.02 18.60 -0.37
C GLU A 500 12.30 19.36 -0.19
N TRP A 501 13.24 18.88 -0.97
CA TRP A 501 14.65 19.09 -0.74
C TRP A 501 15.19 20.26 -1.57
N LEU A 502 14.40 20.82 -2.48
CA LEU A 502 14.76 22.02 -3.23
C LEU A 502 14.83 23.27 -2.33
N GLY A 503 13.95 23.40 -1.33
CA GLY A 503 13.88 24.58 -0.47
C GLY A 503 15.21 24.95 0.21
N PRO A 504 15.85 24.02 0.94
CA PRO A 504 17.14 24.26 1.57
C PRO A 504 18.29 24.57 0.59
N LEU A 505 18.22 24.10 -0.66
CA LEU A 505 19.23 24.35 -1.69
C LEU A 505 19.06 25.71 -2.40
N LEU A 506 17.92 26.38 -2.23
CA LEU A 506 17.53 27.61 -2.95
C LEU A 506 17.26 28.83 -2.02
N ASN A 507 17.12 28.58 -0.72
CA ASN A 507 16.81 29.50 0.39
C ASN A 507 15.32 29.95 0.50
N PRO A 508 14.61 29.69 1.63
CA PRO A 508 13.16 29.85 1.78
C PRO A 508 12.70 30.92 2.78
N ASP A 509 13.54 31.90 3.17
CA ASP A 509 13.11 33.01 4.04
C ASP A 509 12.86 34.27 3.22
N ASP A 510 11.58 34.68 3.21
CA ASP A 510 11.03 35.92 2.69
C ASP A 510 10.46 35.87 1.26
N GLN A 511 9.16 35.53 1.15
CA GLN A 511 8.32 35.89 0.00
C GLN A 511 8.25 37.42 -0.26
N SER A 512 8.94 38.24 0.53
CA SER A 512 9.07 39.67 0.36
C SER A 512 10.51 40.18 0.19
N GLN A 513 11.38 39.48 -0.55
CA GLN A 513 12.44 40.21 -1.28
C GLN A 513 13.01 39.47 -2.50
N ALA A 514 12.72 40.03 -3.67
CA ALA A 514 13.38 39.74 -4.93
C ALA A 514 14.90 39.94 -4.81
N GLY A 515 15.66 38.85 -4.69
CA GLY A 515 17.12 38.87 -4.55
C GLY A 515 17.88 37.87 -5.40
N VAL A 516 17.21 36.87 -6.01
CA VAL A 516 17.79 36.08 -7.10
C VAL A 516 17.11 36.51 -8.39
N ALA A 517 17.46 37.72 -8.85
CA ALA A 517 17.28 38.10 -10.24
C ALA A 517 18.27 37.32 -11.11
N ALA A 518 18.10 36.00 -11.17
CA ALA A 518 18.59 35.16 -12.24
C ALA A 518 17.39 34.95 -13.16
N ASN A 519 17.62 35.13 -14.45
CA ASN A 519 16.61 35.06 -15.50
C ASN A 519 15.65 33.88 -15.25
N LYS A 520 14.33 34.02 -15.43
CA LYS A 520 13.38 32.90 -15.21
C LYS A 520 13.83 31.61 -15.94
N ALA A 521 14.52 31.78 -17.06
CA ALA A 521 15.20 30.73 -17.80
C ALA A 521 16.36 30.08 -17.02
N GLU A 522 17.23 30.86 -16.39
CA GLU A 522 18.37 30.38 -15.60
C GLU A 522 17.90 29.67 -14.31
N PHE A 523 16.86 30.17 -13.64
CA PHE A 523 16.27 29.47 -12.50
C PHE A 523 15.68 28.12 -12.94
N SER A 524 14.92 28.09 -14.04
CA SER A 524 14.38 26.84 -14.59
C SER A 524 15.48 25.86 -15.04
N GLU A 525 16.59 26.37 -15.56
CA GLU A 525 17.76 25.58 -15.96
C GLU A 525 18.45 24.96 -14.75
N ILE A 526 18.64 25.71 -13.66
CA ILE A 526 19.24 25.20 -12.42
C ILE A 526 18.37 24.13 -11.77
N ILE A 527 17.05 24.34 -11.71
CA ILE A 527 16.13 23.31 -11.20
C ILE A 527 16.21 22.05 -12.06
N GLY A 528 16.22 22.19 -13.38
CA GLY A 528 16.38 21.06 -14.30
C GLY A 528 17.69 20.30 -14.05
N ASN A 529 18.79 21.02 -13.84
CA ASN A 529 20.09 20.42 -13.54
C ASN A 529 20.11 19.74 -12.16
N LEU A 530 19.47 20.32 -11.14
CA LEU A 530 19.37 19.71 -9.81
C LEU A 530 18.55 18.41 -9.84
N LEU A 531 17.42 18.40 -10.55
CA LEU A 531 16.60 17.20 -10.75
C LEU A 531 17.37 16.13 -11.54
N GLN A 532 18.13 16.53 -12.56
CA GLN A 532 18.94 15.59 -13.33
C GLN A 532 20.04 14.96 -12.47
N LEU A 533 20.71 15.75 -11.62
CA LEU A 533 21.72 15.23 -10.69
C LEU A 533 21.09 14.30 -9.65
N TYR A 534 19.93 14.66 -9.10
CA TYR A 534 19.19 13.82 -8.17
C TYR A 534 18.80 12.48 -8.81
N ASN A 535 18.25 12.48 -10.03
CA ASN A 535 17.84 11.25 -10.70
C ASN A 535 19.02 10.29 -10.96
N VAL A 536 20.19 10.83 -11.32
CA VAL A 536 21.41 10.00 -11.49
C VAL A 536 21.82 9.38 -10.16
N ILE A 537 21.92 10.17 -9.09
CA ILE A 537 22.30 9.67 -7.77
C ILE A 537 21.26 8.67 -7.24
N ASN A 538 19.97 8.94 -7.44
CA ASN A 538 18.88 8.06 -7.03
C ASN A 538 18.94 6.70 -7.73
N SER A 539 19.20 6.70 -9.05
CA SER A 539 19.38 5.46 -9.82
C SER A 539 20.62 4.70 -9.37
N GLN A 540 21.72 5.40 -9.10
CA GLN A 540 22.93 4.77 -8.59
C GLN A 540 22.75 4.11 -7.21
N VAL A 541 21.97 4.74 -6.30
CA VAL A 541 21.67 4.16 -4.99
C VAL A 541 20.71 2.97 -5.15
N PHE A 542 19.64 3.10 -5.94
CA PHE A 542 18.69 2.01 -6.20
C PHE A 542 19.38 0.74 -6.73
N GLU A 543 20.29 0.91 -7.69
CA GLU A 543 21.08 -0.18 -8.28
C GLU A 543 22.23 -0.68 -7.39
N GLY A 544 22.46 -0.07 -6.21
CA GLY A 544 23.55 -0.44 -5.29
C GLY A 544 24.96 -0.12 -5.81
N VAL A 545 25.10 0.79 -6.77
CA VAL A 545 26.37 1.10 -7.46
C VAL A 545 26.83 2.55 -7.29
N ALA A 546 26.38 3.22 -6.23
CA ALA A 546 26.70 4.61 -5.94
C ALA A 546 28.20 4.91 -5.91
N GLU A 547 28.55 6.09 -6.42
CA GLU A 547 29.92 6.56 -6.47
C GLU A 547 30.03 7.97 -5.90
N LEU A 548 31.20 8.28 -5.34
CA LEU A 548 31.53 9.64 -4.95
C LEU A 548 31.83 10.49 -6.19
N PRO A 549 31.47 11.78 -6.18
CA PRO A 549 31.74 12.65 -7.31
C PRO A 549 33.23 12.74 -7.56
N GLU A 550 33.64 12.76 -8.83
CA GLU A 550 35.06 12.74 -9.20
C GLU A 550 35.82 13.89 -8.51
N GLY A 551 36.92 13.54 -7.84
CA GLY A 551 37.72 14.46 -7.03
C GLY A 551 37.32 14.52 -5.54
N CYS A 552 36.24 13.85 -5.13
CA CYS A 552 35.89 13.65 -3.73
C CYS A 552 36.71 12.53 -3.11
N THR A 553 37.95 12.83 -2.76
CA THR A 553 38.89 11.88 -2.16
C THR A 553 39.27 12.27 -0.74
N LEU A 554 39.44 11.28 0.14
CA LEU A 554 40.03 11.49 1.46
C LEU A 554 41.48 11.98 1.31
N LYS A 555 41.82 13.04 2.06
CA LYS A 555 43.22 13.43 2.27
C LYS A 555 43.94 12.36 3.08
N SER A 556 45.22 12.16 2.82
CA SER A 556 46.03 11.12 3.45
C SER A 556 46.16 11.27 4.97
N GLU A 557 46.19 12.50 5.48
CA GLU A 557 46.18 12.78 6.91
C GLU A 557 44.72 12.88 7.39
N PRO A 558 44.23 11.99 8.28
CA PRO A 558 42.82 11.94 8.68
C PRO A 558 42.30 13.28 9.21
N MET A 559 43.10 13.99 10.00
CA MET A 559 42.71 15.27 10.58
C MET A 559 42.54 16.40 9.55
N ASP A 560 43.19 16.30 8.39
CA ASP A 560 43.05 17.30 7.32
C ASP A 560 41.68 17.24 6.64
N ASN A 561 40.95 16.13 6.80
CA ASN A 561 39.60 15.96 6.28
C ASN A 561 38.55 16.74 7.08
N PHE A 562 38.89 17.33 8.23
CA PHE A 562 38.02 18.32 8.91
C PHE A 562 38.16 19.74 8.35
N HIS A 563 39.10 19.98 7.44
CA HIS A 563 39.26 21.29 6.84
C HIS A 563 38.02 21.60 5.97
N PRO A 564 37.40 22.79 6.06
CA PRO A 564 36.18 23.11 5.29
C PRO A 564 36.32 22.95 3.77
N ASP A 565 37.53 23.15 3.23
CA ASP A 565 37.86 22.96 1.81
C ASP A 565 38.27 21.53 1.44
N ALA A 566 38.31 20.58 2.38
CA ALA A 566 38.55 19.19 2.04
C ALA A 566 37.32 18.63 1.28
N PRO A 567 37.49 17.93 0.15
CA PRO A 567 36.36 17.43 -0.63
C PRO A 567 35.37 16.60 0.18
N VAL A 568 35.88 15.70 1.03
CA VAL A 568 35.06 14.88 1.94
C VAL A 568 34.39 15.71 3.03
N SER A 569 35.01 16.78 3.54
CA SER A 569 34.34 17.68 4.49
C SER A 569 33.17 18.40 3.85
N GLN A 570 33.34 18.88 2.61
CA GLN A 570 32.27 19.50 1.83
C GLN A 570 31.11 18.52 1.60
N TRP A 571 31.43 17.30 1.17
CA TRP A 571 30.46 16.23 0.98
C TRP A 571 29.71 15.89 2.29
N ALA A 572 30.45 15.66 3.38
CA ALA A 572 29.89 15.32 4.69
C ALA A 572 29.00 16.43 5.27
N ARG A 573 29.33 17.71 5.02
CA ARG A 573 28.47 18.84 5.40
C ARG A 573 27.15 18.82 4.64
N GLY A 574 27.15 18.49 3.36
CA GLY A 574 25.95 18.29 2.57
C GLY A 574 25.09 17.15 3.11
N PHE A 575 25.71 15.97 3.31
CA PHE A 575 25.08 14.78 3.87
C PHE A 575 24.42 15.05 5.23
N ARG A 576 25.17 15.67 6.16
CA ARG A 576 24.65 16.08 7.47
C ARG A 576 23.55 17.14 7.38
N THR A 577 23.61 18.05 6.40
CA THR A 577 22.58 19.08 6.22
C THR A 577 21.25 18.44 5.85
N ALA A 578 21.25 17.48 4.92
CA ALA A 578 20.06 16.69 4.60
C ALA A 578 19.54 15.93 5.83
N ARG A 579 20.41 15.19 6.53
CA ARG A 579 20.04 14.47 7.77
C ARG A 579 19.53 15.38 8.89
N ARG A 580 19.95 16.64 8.96
CA ARG A 580 19.39 17.61 9.90
C ARG A 580 18.02 18.14 9.47
N CYS A 581 17.86 18.44 8.17
CA CYS A 581 16.60 18.97 7.62
C CYS A 581 15.50 17.90 7.58
N PHE A 582 15.90 16.64 7.39
CA PHE A 582 15.01 15.50 7.18
C PHE A 582 15.30 14.36 8.14
N GLY A 583 15.85 14.61 9.33
CA GLY A 583 16.18 13.57 10.32
C GLY A 583 14.99 12.67 10.65
N HIS A 584 13.81 13.26 10.85
CA HIS A 584 12.53 12.56 11.02
C HIS A 584 12.11 11.65 9.85
N LEU A 585 12.71 11.80 8.67
CA LEU A 585 12.50 10.92 7.52
C LEU A 585 13.68 9.96 7.39
N LEU A 586 14.90 10.42 7.66
CA LEU A 586 16.15 9.67 7.48
C LEU A 586 16.55 8.81 8.69
N ASP A 587 15.74 8.83 9.75
CA ASP A 587 15.78 7.97 10.94
C ASP A 587 14.62 6.93 10.91
N TRP A 588 14.21 6.52 9.71
CA TRP A 588 13.22 5.46 9.42
C TRP A 588 13.57 4.08 9.99
N LEU A 589 14.77 3.92 10.57
CA LEU A 589 15.20 2.68 11.23
C LEU A 589 14.42 2.38 12.50
N ASP A 590 13.95 3.42 13.21
CA ASP A 590 13.07 3.21 14.36
C ASP A 590 11.67 2.76 13.91
N GLU A 591 11.17 3.30 12.78
CA GLU A 591 9.90 2.90 12.15
C GLU A 591 9.99 1.44 11.62
N ALA A 592 11.05 1.07 10.88
CA ALA A 592 11.25 -0.31 10.38
C ALA A 592 11.54 -1.35 11.48
N ARG A 593 11.96 -0.92 12.68
CA ARG A 593 12.21 -1.79 13.84
C ARG A 593 10.92 -2.23 14.53
N GLU A 594 9.84 -1.46 14.38
CA GLU A 594 8.54 -1.74 14.99
C GLU A 594 7.80 -2.86 14.23
N ASP A 595 8.09 -3.02 12.92
CA ASP A 595 7.46 -4.02 12.04
C ASP A 595 8.09 -5.43 12.10
N MET A 596 9.17 -5.63 12.86
CA MET A 596 9.89 -6.91 12.95
C MET A 596 9.39 -7.79 14.11
N PRO A 597 9.18 -9.12 13.90
CA PRO A 597 8.57 -10.00 14.90
C PRO A 597 9.40 -10.08 16.19
N GLN A 598 8.73 -9.89 17.34
CA GLN A 598 9.40 -9.55 18.61
C GLN A 598 10.28 -10.65 19.25
N ASN A 599 10.23 -11.91 18.79
CA ASN A 599 10.83 -13.07 19.46
C ASN A 599 11.67 -14.00 18.56
N SER A 600 12.43 -13.44 17.62
CA SER A 600 13.33 -14.25 16.78
C SER A 600 14.78 -13.84 16.97
N GLN A 601 15.68 -14.82 16.96
CA GLN A 601 17.12 -14.59 16.73
C GLN A 601 17.35 -13.73 15.47
N GLU A 602 16.40 -13.72 14.54
CA GLU A 602 16.36 -12.88 13.34
C GLU A 602 16.17 -11.40 13.63
N ARG A 603 15.34 -10.99 14.60
CA ARG A 603 15.25 -9.59 15.05
C ARG A 603 16.55 -9.13 15.68
N GLU A 604 17.15 -9.95 16.56
CA GLU A 604 18.42 -9.61 17.21
C GLU A 604 19.57 -9.54 16.18
N ASN A 605 19.56 -10.40 15.15
CA ASN A 605 20.53 -10.36 14.05
C ASN A 605 20.31 -9.17 13.12
N TRP A 606 19.06 -8.84 12.76
CA TRP A 606 18.71 -7.70 11.92
C TRP A 606 18.93 -6.37 12.64
N GLU A 607 18.58 -6.25 13.92
CA GLU A 607 18.88 -5.07 14.74
C GLU A 607 20.40 -4.87 14.87
N MET A 608 21.15 -5.96 15.00
CA MET A 608 22.61 -5.90 14.99
C MET A 608 23.14 -5.47 13.62
N GLU A 609 22.63 -6.00 12.52
CA GLU A 609 23.04 -5.66 11.14
C GLU A 609 22.66 -4.21 10.76
N VAL A 610 21.47 -3.75 11.13
CA VAL A 610 20.97 -2.39 10.90
C VAL A 610 21.69 -1.37 11.79
N ALA A 611 21.90 -1.68 13.07
CA ALA A 611 22.66 -0.81 13.97
C ALA A 611 24.15 -0.75 13.57
N GLU A 612 24.72 -1.87 13.13
CA GLU A 612 26.09 -1.97 12.64
C GLU A 612 26.27 -1.29 11.28
N VAL A 613 25.34 -1.42 10.33
CA VAL A 613 25.46 -0.78 9.01
C VAL A 613 25.09 0.69 9.10
N CYS A 614 23.92 1.06 9.65
CA CYS A 614 23.44 2.43 9.57
C CYS A 614 24.01 3.35 10.65
N GLY A 615 24.10 2.91 11.91
CA GLY A 615 24.58 3.74 13.01
C GLY A 615 26.07 4.08 12.85
N PHE A 616 26.86 3.05 12.55
CA PHE A 616 28.30 3.16 12.31
C PHE A 616 28.64 3.94 11.05
N SER A 617 28.03 3.58 9.91
CA SER A 617 28.38 4.17 8.63
C SER A 617 27.94 5.62 8.57
N THR A 618 26.78 5.96 9.15
CA THR A 618 26.34 7.36 9.26
C THR A 618 27.34 8.17 10.09
N MET A 619 27.84 7.62 11.20
CA MET A 619 28.87 8.28 12.00
C MET A 619 30.16 8.49 11.19
N ALA A 620 30.62 7.48 10.45
CA ALA A 620 31.83 7.57 9.62
C ALA A 620 31.69 8.59 8.49
N LEU A 621 30.50 8.70 7.88
CA LEU A 621 30.20 9.62 6.78
C LEU A 621 29.99 11.08 7.25
N GLU A 622 29.44 11.29 8.45
CA GLU A 622 29.18 12.63 8.98
C GLU A 622 30.35 13.27 9.73
N ILE A 623 31.29 12.48 10.26
CA ILE A 623 32.24 12.99 11.24
C ILE A 623 33.04 14.20 10.73
N PHE A 624 33.45 14.17 9.46
CA PHE A 624 34.26 15.22 8.83
C PHE A 624 33.47 16.50 8.52
N ALA A 625 32.15 16.52 8.78
CA ALA A 625 31.31 17.70 8.58
C ALA A 625 31.59 18.82 9.61
N ASP A 626 31.99 18.46 10.82
CA ASP A 626 32.14 19.43 11.93
C ASP A 626 33.03 18.91 13.04
N ARG A 627 34.25 19.45 13.07
CA ARG A 627 35.24 19.15 14.09
C ARG A 627 34.75 19.43 15.51
N GLN A 628 34.04 20.52 15.75
CA GLN A 628 33.62 20.88 17.12
C GLN A 628 32.53 19.95 17.64
N LYS A 629 31.64 19.47 16.76
CA LYS A 629 30.68 18.41 17.12
C LYS A 629 31.42 17.09 17.41
N ALA A 630 32.35 16.68 16.56
CA ALA A 630 33.15 15.47 16.78
C ALA A 630 33.93 15.51 18.12
N GLU A 631 34.54 16.66 18.45
CA GLU A 631 35.23 16.85 19.73
C GLU A 631 34.28 16.76 20.94
N ARG A 632 33.02 17.19 20.81
CA ARG A 632 32.01 17.05 21.89
C ARG A 632 31.59 15.60 22.08
N VAL A 633 31.39 14.85 20.99
CA VAL A 633 31.08 13.42 21.04
C VAL A 633 32.22 12.65 21.73
N CYS A 634 33.48 12.95 21.38
CA CYS A 634 34.65 12.37 22.05
C CYS A 634 34.65 12.64 23.56
N ARG A 635 34.32 13.87 23.99
CA ARG A 635 34.32 14.24 25.42
C ARG A 635 33.23 13.54 26.21
N GLY A 636 32.06 13.30 25.62
CA GLY A 636 30.99 12.52 26.26
C GLY A 636 31.36 11.04 26.42
N ALA A 637 31.95 10.44 25.37
CA ALA A 637 32.37 9.04 25.39
C ALA A 637 33.63 8.77 26.24
N GLN A 638 34.39 9.81 26.61
CA GLN A 638 35.56 9.71 27.49
C GLN A 638 35.19 9.42 28.96
N GLU A 639 33.92 9.58 29.36
CA GLU A 639 33.45 9.18 30.70
C GLU A 639 33.44 7.64 30.87
N ASP A 640 33.31 6.89 29.76
CA ASP A 640 33.27 5.42 29.74
C ASP A 640 34.54 4.76 29.15
N ASN A 641 35.34 5.47 28.33
CA ASN A 641 36.57 4.93 27.73
C ASN A 641 37.63 6.01 27.43
N GLU A 642 38.74 6.00 28.20
CA GLU A 642 39.83 7.00 28.11
C GLU A 642 40.58 7.05 26.76
N LYS A 643 40.37 6.08 25.85
CA LYS A 643 41.06 6.01 24.54
C LYS A 643 40.32 6.70 23.39
N THR A 644 39.10 7.17 23.61
CA THR A 644 38.31 7.84 22.58
C THR A 644 38.82 9.27 22.38
N THR A 645 39.63 9.49 21.35
CA THR A 645 40.10 10.83 20.94
C THR A 645 39.63 11.16 19.53
N ILE A 646 39.59 12.46 19.20
CA ILE A 646 39.20 12.89 17.86
C ILE A 646 40.17 12.35 16.79
N GLU A 647 41.46 12.20 17.11
CA GLU A 647 42.43 11.63 16.19
C GLU A 647 42.16 10.15 15.89
N ASN A 648 41.72 9.39 16.90
CA ASN A 648 41.36 7.99 16.71
C ASN A 648 40.04 7.85 15.94
N MET A 649 39.04 8.69 16.24
CA MET A 649 37.79 8.72 15.47
C MET A 649 38.01 9.19 14.02
N ALA A 650 38.91 10.14 13.80
CA ALA A 650 39.28 10.60 12.46
C ALA A 650 39.96 9.47 11.67
N LYS A 651 40.92 8.76 12.29
CA LYS A 651 41.57 7.59 11.68
C LYS A 651 40.56 6.50 11.34
N PHE A 652 39.64 6.27 12.26
CA PHE A 652 38.59 5.28 12.10
C PHE A 652 37.71 5.56 10.89
N ALA A 653 37.11 6.75 10.85
CA ALA A 653 36.29 7.15 9.72
C ALA A 653 37.10 7.23 8.43
N HIS A 654 38.37 7.65 8.49
CA HIS A 654 39.26 7.63 7.31
C HIS A 654 39.45 6.23 6.74
N THR A 655 39.55 5.20 7.58
CA THR A 655 39.72 3.81 7.13
C THR A 655 38.43 3.19 6.58
N THR A 656 37.28 3.53 7.13
CA THR A 656 35.99 2.91 6.78
C THR A 656 35.14 3.74 5.83
N PHE A 657 35.50 5.00 5.54
CA PHE A 657 34.64 5.94 4.80
C PHE A 657 34.05 5.38 3.50
N TYR A 658 34.88 4.74 2.66
CA TYR A 658 34.44 4.22 1.36
C TYR A 658 33.58 2.97 1.48
N GLU A 659 33.89 2.12 2.46
CA GLU A 659 33.11 0.94 2.82
C GLU A 659 31.74 1.39 3.33
N SER A 660 31.71 2.24 4.37
CA SER A 660 30.51 2.87 4.91
C SER A 660 29.66 3.62 3.87
N PHE A 661 30.27 4.27 2.89
CA PHE A 661 29.56 4.90 1.78
C PHE A 661 28.86 3.86 0.89
N SER A 662 29.56 2.77 0.58
CA SER A 662 29.04 1.68 -0.25
C SER A 662 27.97 0.90 0.50
N ASP A 663 28.19 0.60 1.78
CA ASP A 663 27.26 -0.16 2.62
C ASP A 663 25.92 0.56 2.75
N ILE A 664 25.92 1.87 3.02
CA ILE A 664 24.67 2.64 3.08
C ILE A 664 23.96 2.68 1.73
N ALA A 665 24.71 2.80 0.61
CA ALA A 665 24.10 2.82 -0.71
C ALA A 665 23.49 1.46 -1.09
N ILE A 666 24.22 0.37 -0.84
CA ILE A 666 23.76 -0.99 -1.10
C ILE A 666 22.58 -1.30 -0.20
N PHE A 667 22.69 -1.03 1.11
CA PHE A 667 21.62 -1.26 2.07
C PHE A 667 20.36 -0.48 1.71
N ALA A 668 20.48 0.82 1.40
CA ALA A 668 19.34 1.63 0.98
C ALA A 668 18.77 1.16 -0.37
N GLY A 669 19.61 0.78 -1.33
CA GLY A 669 19.17 0.26 -2.64
C GLY A 669 18.52 -1.11 -2.56
N THR A 670 18.99 -1.98 -1.68
CA THR A 670 18.36 -3.27 -1.37
C THR A 670 17.03 -3.04 -0.71
N LEU A 671 16.97 -2.27 0.38
CA LEU A 671 15.70 -1.99 1.04
C LEU A 671 14.71 -1.26 0.13
N ARG A 672 15.18 -0.38 -0.75
CA ARG A 672 14.33 0.26 -1.76
C ARG A 672 13.82 -0.70 -2.80
N ARG A 673 14.58 -1.73 -3.15
CA ARG A 673 14.12 -2.77 -4.07
C ARG A 673 13.22 -3.76 -3.37
N ASP A 674 13.39 -3.92 -2.06
CA ASP A 674 12.50 -4.70 -1.20
C ASP A 674 11.18 -3.95 -1.01
N ILE A 675 11.21 -2.66 -0.70
CA ILE A 675 10.04 -1.78 -0.62
C ILE A 675 9.45 -1.51 -2.00
N ASP A 676 10.24 -1.27 -3.05
CA ASP A 676 9.73 -1.18 -4.41
C ASP A 676 9.27 -2.55 -4.90
N SER A 677 9.69 -3.68 -4.32
CA SER A 677 9.04 -4.97 -4.59
C SER A 677 7.74 -5.15 -3.82
N ASP A 678 7.64 -4.59 -2.61
CA ASP A 678 6.39 -4.48 -1.84
C ASP A 678 5.42 -3.46 -2.48
N ASP A 679 5.94 -2.41 -3.13
CA ASP A 679 5.21 -1.36 -3.88
C ASP A 679 5.03 -1.74 -5.37
N ASP A 680 5.83 -2.64 -5.95
CA ASP A 680 5.64 -3.23 -7.30
C ASP A 680 4.66 -4.41 -7.25
N GLU A 681 4.52 -5.05 -6.08
CA GLU A 681 3.33 -5.83 -5.66
C GLU A 681 2.09 -4.92 -5.48
N GLN A 682 2.25 -3.59 -5.32
CA GLN A 682 1.19 -2.56 -5.36
C GLN A 682 1.20 -1.66 -6.62
N GLY A 683 2.03 -1.92 -7.64
CA GLY A 683 2.30 -0.83 -8.59
C GLY A 683 3.41 -0.95 -9.61
N SER A 684 3.86 -2.12 -10.06
CA SER A 684 4.79 -2.12 -11.22
C SER A 684 4.06 -1.97 -12.54
N MET A 685 4.00 -0.71 -12.99
CA MET A 685 4.13 -0.42 -14.40
C MET A 685 5.50 0.24 -14.66
N GLY A 686 6.45 -0.50 -15.25
CA GLY A 686 7.60 0.10 -15.92
C GLY A 686 8.44 -0.87 -16.79
N MET A 687 8.56 -0.75 -18.12
CA MET A 687 9.32 0.24 -18.94
C MET A 687 10.82 -0.16 -19.25
N PRO A 688 11.49 0.36 -20.31
CA PRO A 688 12.14 -0.43 -21.41
C PRO A 688 13.62 -0.08 -21.78
N ALA A 689 14.31 -0.81 -22.71
CA ALA A 689 15.38 -0.26 -23.61
C ALA A 689 15.98 -1.20 -24.72
N GLY A 690 16.06 -0.67 -25.98
CA GLY A 690 17.10 -0.85 -27.03
C GLY A 690 17.07 -2.10 -27.96
N THR A 691 17.18 -2.08 -29.31
CA THR A 691 17.76 -1.11 -30.28
C THR A 691 17.35 -1.38 -31.76
N ALA A 692 17.35 -0.29 -32.56
CA ALA A 692 17.61 -0.12 -34.01
C ALA A 692 16.57 -0.53 -35.09
N ALA A 693 15.90 0.46 -35.72
CA ALA A 693 16.34 1.12 -36.98
C ALA A 693 15.20 1.83 -37.79
N ASN A 694 15.48 3.09 -38.18
CA ASN A 694 15.00 3.88 -39.33
C ASN A 694 13.49 4.21 -39.56
N ALA A 695 13.16 5.51 -39.52
CA ALA A 695 12.72 6.30 -40.69
C ALA A 695 12.51 7.80 -40.37
N SER A 696 12.69 8.65 -41.39
CA SER A 696 12.93 10.10 -41.38
C SER A 696 11.71 11.03 -41.52
N GLU A 697 11.89 12.24 -40.98
CA GLU A 697 11.58 13.60 -41.50
C GLU A 697 10.18 14.28 -41.39
N LYS A 698 10.22 15.46 -40.70
CA LYS A 698 9.69 16.81 -41.01
C LYS A 698 8.41 17.36 -40.32
N GLY A 699 8.61 18.45 -39.54
CA GLY A 699 7.77 19.66 -39.56
C GLY A 699 7.31 20.24 -38.21
N GLU A 700 8.01 21.24 -37.65
CA GLU A 700 7.62 22.01 -36.46
C GLU A 700 6.65 23.18 -36.77
N PRO A 701 5.83 23.63 -35.78
CA PRO A 701 5.44 25.04 -35.70
C PRO A 701 5.78 25.72 -34.35
N ARG A 702 6.03 27.02 -34.44
CA ARG A 702 6.54 27.94 -33.41
C ARG A 702 5.45 28.51 -32.49
N LEU A 703 5.79 28.67 -31.21
CA LEU A 703 5.06 29.38 -30.16
C LEU A 703 5.48 30.86 -30.11
N ASP A 704 4.76 31.76 -30.77
CA ASP A 704 4.83 33.21 -30.53
C ASP A 704 3.57 33.87 -31.13
N GLN A 705 2.49 33.98 -30.35
CA GLN A 705 1.41 34.98 -30.45
C GLN A 705 0.21 34.63 -29.56
N ILE A 706 0.12 35.21 -28.35
CA ILE A 706 -1.16 35.38 -27.64
C ILE A 706 -1.16 36.79 -27.01
N PRO A 707 -2.02 37.73 -27.45
CA PRO A 707 -2.20 39.01 -26.77
C PRO A 707 -3.34 38.94 -25.73
N PHE A 708 -3.13 39.59 -24.58
CA PHE A 708 -4.08 39.76 -23.48
C PHE A 708 -5.15 40.83 -23.79
N SER A 709 -6.40 40.63 -23.34
CA SER A 709 -7.38 41.71 -23.04
C SER A 709 -8.49 41.25 -22.07
N THR A 710 -8.84 42.14 -21.14
CA THR A 710 -9.77 42.05 -20.00
C THR A 710 -11.25 42.34 -20.36
N PRO A 711 -12.24 42.17 -19.44
CA PRO A 711 -13.57 41.63 -19.75
C PRO A 711 -14.68 42.67 -19.95
N SER A 712 -15.73 42.30 -20.70
CA SER A 712 -17.08 42.86 -20.56
C SER A 712 -18.18 41.88 -21.01
N THR A 713 -19.26 41.93 -20.26
CA THR A 713 -20.48 41.11 -20.13
C THR A 713 -21.33 40.89 -21.40
N GLN A 714 -21.74 39.63 -21.69
CA GLN A 714 -23.03 39.23 -22.35
C GLN A 714 -23.37 37.71 -22.17
N PRO A 715 -24.65 37.28 -22.33
CA PRO A 715 -25.27 36.03 -21.80
C PRO A 715 -25.24 34.82 -22.78
N PRO A 716 -25.75 33.61 -22.41
CA PRO A 716 -25.07 32.32 -22.58
C PRO A 716 -25.17 31.70 -23.99
N GLN A 717 -24.06 31.12 -24.44
CA GLN A 717 -23.98 30.22 -25.61
C GLN A 717 -23.45 28.83 -25.19
N GLN A 718 -23.92 27.82 -25.91
CA GLN A 718 -23.79 26.37 -25.66
C GLN A 718 -22.34 25.89 -25.41
N PRO A 719 -22.12 24.79 -24.63
CA PRO A 719 -20.78 24.36 -24.28
C PRO A 719 -20.08 23.73 -25.49
N GLY A 720 -19.07 24.43 -26.00
CA GLY A 720 -18.01 23.82 -26.81
C GLY A 720 -17.04 23.01 -25.92
N PRO A 721 -16.12 22.24 -26.52
CA PRO A 721 -15.26 21.31 -25.80
C PRO A 721 -14.41 22.06 -24.76
N GLN A 722 -14.57 21.68 -23.50
CA GLN A 722 -13.83 22.26 -22.38
C GLN A 722 -12.35 21.88 -22.51
N GLN A 723 -11.48 22.88 -22.44
CA GLN A 723 -10.04 22.67 -22.27
C GLN A 723 -9.76 22.18 -20.85
N PRO A 724 -8.74 21.32 -20.65
CA PRO A 724 -8.44 20.71 -19.35
C PRO A 724 -8.19 21.79 -18.30
N ALA A 725 -8.93 21.72 -17.19
CA ALA A 725 -8.68 22.53 -16.01
C ALA A 725 -7.34 22.11 -15.42
N ARG A 726 -6.41 23.06 -15.25
CA ARG A 726 -5.21 22.84 -14.45
C ARG A 726 -5.65 22.76 -12.99
N SER A 727 -5.65 21.55 -12.42
CA SER A 727 -5.66 21.41 -10.96
C SER A 727 -4.32 21.92 -10.43
N ASN A 728 -4.36 22.81 -9.44
CA ASN A 728 -3.19 23.09 -8.63
C ASN A 728 -3.02 21.90 -7.69
N LYS A 729 -2.18 20.94 -8.08
CA LYS A 729 -1.75 19.87 -7.18
C LYS A 729 -1.07 20.51 -5.96
N VAL A 730 -1.61 20.27 -4.78
CA VAL A 730 -0.91 20.55 -3.52
C VAL A 730 0.32 19.66 -3.50
N GLY A 731 1.50 20.27 -3.33
CA GLY A 731 2.73 19.49 -3.24
C GLY A 731 2.65 18.60 -2.01
N ARG A 732 3.07 17.32 -2.12
CA ARG A 732 3.02 16.31 -1.04
C ARG A 732 3.62 16.76 0.31
N ASN A 733 4.23 17.93 0.41
CA ASN A 733 4.86 18.40 1.63
C ASN A 733 4.63 19.85 1.98
N GLU A 734 3.74 20.49 1.23
CA GLU A 734 3.12 21.71 1.72
C GLU A 734 2.25 21.37 2.95
N PRO A 735 2.00 22.35 3.84
CA PRO A 735 1.05 22.15 4.94
C PRO A 735 -0.28 21.64 4.40
N CYS A 736 -0.80 20.55 4.97
CA CYS A 736 -1.99 19.90 4.42
C CYS A 736 -3.20 20.85 4.54
N PRO A 737 -4.02 20.98 3.48
CA PRO A 737 -5.16 21.87 3.49
C PRO A 737 -6.26 21.41 4.47
N CYS A 738 -6.15 20.21 5.07
CA CYS A 738 -6.95 19.74 6.23
C CYS A 738 -6.84 20.70 7.45
N GLY A 739 -5.83 21.58 7.49
CA GLY A 739 -5.61 22.52 8.59
C GLY A 739 -4.88 21.93 9.80
N SER A 740 -4.43 20.66 9.72
CA SER A 740 -3.71 19.94 10.80
C SER A 740 -2.34 20.51 11.14
N GLY A 741 -1.79 21.40 10.30
CA GLY A 741 -0.42 21.90 10.42
C GLY A 741 0.68 20.89 10.02
N LYS A 742 0.32 19.62 9.75
CA LYS A 742 1.21 18.54 9.24
C LYS A 742 1.41 18.67 7.71
N LYS A 743 2.45 18.02 7.16
CA LYS A 743 2.74 18.00 5.70
C LYS A 743 1.70 17.15 4.95
N TYR A 744 1.36 17.48 3.70
CA TYR A 744 0.29 16.80 2.94
C TYR A 744 0.44 15.27 2.93
N LYS A 745 1.63 14.75 2.64
CA LYS A 745 1.98 13.32 2.62
C LYS A 745 1.98 12.63 3.99
N ARG A 746 1.71 13.37 5.06
CA ARG A 746 1.62 12.91 6.46
C ARG A 746 0.31 13.39 7.12
N CYS A 747 -0.66 13.86 6.31
CA CYS A 747 -2.09 14.05 6.61
C CYS A 747 -2.81 13.51 5.35
N CYS A 748 -3.64 14.33 4.72
CA CYS A 748 -4.48 14.06 3.55
C CYS A 748 -3.82 13.56 2.23
N GLY A 749 -2.54 13.21 2.23
CA GLY A 749 -1.84 12.57 1.11
C GLY A 749 -0.76 11.58 1.54
N ASP A 750 -0.71 11.27 2.85
CA ASP A 750 -0.11 10.04 3.37
C ASP A 750 -1.13 8.94 3.07
N PRO A 751 -0.78 7.84 2.39
CA PRO A 751 -1.74 6.74 2.25
C PRO A 751 -2.23 6.23 3.61
N ARG A 752 -1.45 6.42 4.69
CA ARG A 752 -1.80 6.05 6.07
C ARG A 752 -2.63 7.10 6.85
N ASN A 753 -2.78 8.32 6.32
CA ASN A 753 -3.67 9.37 6.84
C ASN A 753 -4.64 9.87 5.76
N SER A 754 -4.74 9.12 4.66
CA SER A 754 -5.84 9.19 3.72
C SER A 754 -6.92 8.41 4.43
N HIS A 755 -7.91 9.15 4.95
CA HIS A 755 -9.11 8.55 5.51
C HIS A 755 -9.72 7.54 4.56
#